data_AF-A0A0J9XDF7-F1
#
_entry.id   AF-A0A0J9XDF7-F1
#
_cell.length_a   1.000
_cell.length_b   1.000
_cell.length_c   1.000
_cell.angle_alpha   90.00
_cell.angle_beta   90.00
_cell.angle_gamma   90.00
#
_symmetry.space_group_name_H-M   'P 1'
#
loop_
_entity.id
_entity.type
_entity.pdbx_description
1 polymer ?
#
loop_
_entity_poly.entity_id
_entity_poly.type
_entity_poly.pdbx_seq_one_letter_code
_entity_poly.pdbx_strand_id
1 'polypeptide(L)'
;MPEETANKRPIDDVSKDDDESSSDDDMMGPVLPDASKKDSSNTASRKRKKVARERAANRELFLAKLPNFEQYSQSFMHKDTVTVVAVHQPFKSMTSMSHGFVVTGSKDGRIKFWKKTKTPGGIEFVKEFVVASRGSAAVKQCAFSLDGRYLAVTTMPNDEVSGSEGALALRTIKIFDVPGFDMIGIIELDYVPGAVCFQKDNLLAVSNDAKIHVYDTDGELQSSIPGLHKKPIRSIVYNPIYDCSVSVDDTGMIEYWQYQPSNKASPAKAPSHSPFFQLKSATNLYDFRKSKTKKPVSLNVSPDGKTLSAVSFPDRKITLIHFTSGKITREYDENLDTLSDVHRLAMAGDVATAAAEENENEKPAKPFMDDIEFGRRLVIDKELESNPHLLPSLNAIFDESSNLLIYASVVGIKIVHIASNKCVRTLGTTDSLRFTNLALFQGTSTGVAEQNKLTVEMAASDNKLIEQSLQSDSILFAASFGKPRFYMFTQKSQADIDAFNKADRDVYNEQPANAKKSLRADPSEKDKKPDALAARSVTLHTTLGDIVLSLYPQHAPLAVENFVTLCKRGFYNGTIFHRVIKKFMIQGGDPEGDGTGGESVWGGTFKDEFSPYLRHDRPFTLSMANRGPDTNGSQFFITCAPTPWLNDKHTVFGRVLSGQEVVKDIENLKTEGKSDRPVEPPEIVSTTVIE
;
A
#
# COMPACT_ATOMS: atom_id res chain seq x y z
N MET A 1 -26.69 -72.09 -31.44
CA MET A 1 -26.21 -72.98 -32.53
C MET A 1 -26.45 -72.27 -33.85
N PRO A 2 -25.60 -72.45 -34.86
CA PRO A 2 -24.21 -72.93 -34.83
C PRO A 2 -23.24 -71.70 -34.82
N GLU A 3 -21.89 -71.73 -34.82
CA GLU A 3 -20.90 -72.69 -35.35
C GLU A 3 -20.86 -72.71 -36.92
N GLU A 4 -19.74 -72.89 -37.64
CA GLU A 4 -18.33 -73.01 -37.25
C GLU A 4 -17.34 -72.75 -38.43
N THR A 5 -16.08 -72.39 -38.08
CA THR A 5 -14.74 -72.76 -38.66
C THR A 5 -14.38 -72.75 -40.18
N ALA A 6 -13.07 -73.02 -40.42
CA ALA A 6 -12.34 -73.35 -41.66
C ALA A 6 -11.91 -72.18 -42.57
N ASN A 7 -10.67 -72.07 -43.08
CA ASN A 7 -9.42 -72.88 -43.00
C ASN A 7 -8.22 -71.99 -43.47
N LYS A 8 -6.89 -72.27 -43.44
CA LYS A 8 -6.06 -73.47 -43.14
C LYS A 8 -4.62 -73.05 -42.65
N ARG A 9 -3.57 -73.78 -43.08
CA ARG A 9 -2.09 -73.60 -42.97
C ARG A 9 -1.45 -74.28 -44.25
N PRO A 10 -0.14 -74.62 -44.44
CA PRO A 10 1.08 -74.51 -43.58
C PRO A 10 2.48 -74.27 -44.29
N ILE A 11 3.59 -74.30 -43.50
CA ILE A 11 4.98 -74.79 -43.85
C ILE A 11 5.82 -73.96 -44.86
N ASP A 12 7.17 -73.85 -44.90
CA ASP A 12 8.42 -73.96 -44.04
C ASP A 12 9.63 -73.60 -45.00
N ASP A 13 10.93 -73.47 -44.72
CA ASP A 13 11.87 -73.13 -43.59
C ASP A 13 13.33 -72.99 -44.22
N VAL A 14 14.42 -72.77 -43.45
CA VAL A 14 15.88 -72.86 -43.84
C VAL A 14 16.42 -71.67 -44.72
N SER A 15 17.67 -71.15 -44.75
CA SER A 15 19.06 -71.31 -44.21
C SER A 15 19.81 -69.93 -44.28
N LYS A 16 21.14 -69.72 -44.10
CA LYS A 16 22.22 -70.05 -43.12
C LYS A 16 23.59 -69.49 -43.69
N ASP A 17 24.63 -69.29 -42.86
CA ASP A 17 26.09 -69.14 -43.20
C ASP A 17 26.59 -67.84 -43.93
N ASP A 18 27.84 -67.34 -43.77
CA ASP A 18 28.84 -67.27 -42.66
C ASP A 18 29.97 -66.23 -43.03
N ASP A 19 31.11 -66.21 -42.30
CA ASP A 19 32.40 -65.47 -42.52
C ASP A 19 32.50 -63.94 -42.24
N GLU A 20 33.68 -63.32 -41.98
CA GLU A 20 34.69 -63.53 -40.89
C GLU A 20 35.72 -62.36 -40.80
N SER A 21 36.51 -62.33 -39.70
CA SER A 21 37.91 -61.80 -39.54
C SER A 21 38.25 -60.46 -38.82
N SER A 22 39.16 -60.58 -37.83
CA SER A 22 40.22 -59.65 -37.31
C SER A 22 39.87 -58.25 -36.76
N SER A 23 40.45 -57.73 -35.65
CA SER A 23 41.64 -58.11 -34.85
C SER A 23 41.53 -57.73 -33.35
N ASP A 24 42.40 -58.28 -32.50
CA ASP A 24 42.44 -58.09 -31.04
C ASP A 24 43.09 -56.78 -30.55
N ASP A 25 42.75 -56.33 -29.32
CA ASP A 25 43.70 -56.29 -28.17
C ASP A 25 43.01 -55.89 -26.83
N ASP A 26 43.55 -56.34 -25.69
CA ASP A 26 42.90 -56.34 -24.36
C ASP A 26 43.11 -55.08 -23.49
N MET A 27 42.08 -54.69 -22.70
CA MET A 27 42.24 -54.56 -21.23
C MET A 27 40.93 -54.52 -20.41
N MET A 28 41.00 -55.06 -19.19
CA MET A 28 39.87 -55.40 -18.32
C MET A 28 39.17 -54.22 -17.59
N GLY A 29 37.85 -54.33 -17.46
CA GLY A 29 36.99 -53.59 -16.52
C GLY A 29 35.79 -54.45 -16.07
N PRO A 30 35.28 -54.31 -14.83
CA PRO A 30 34.38 -55.30 -14.24
C PRO A 30 32.95 -55.31 -14.82
N VAL A 31 32.38 -56.52 -14.88
CA VAL A 31 31.06 -56.85 -15.46
C VAL A 31 29.92 -56.01 -14.86
N LEU A 32 29.09 -55.43 -15.75
CA LEU A 32 27.83 -54.78 -15.38
C LEU A 32 26.76 -55.84 -15.02
N PRO A 33 26.08 -55.74 -13.87
CA PRO A 33 24.97 -56.63 -13.53
C PRO A 33 23.71 -56.31 -14.35
N ASP A 34 23.00 -57.36 -14.73
CA ASP A 34 21.88 -57.35 -15.69
C ASP A 34 20.75 -56.34 -15.36
N ALA A 35 20.18 -55.74 -16.40
CA ALA A 35 19.25 -54.62 -16.35
C ALA A 35 17.76 -55.04 -16.33
N SER A 36 17.46 -56.30 -15.98
CA SER A 36 16.14 -56.93 -16.16
C SER A 36 15.17 -56.87 -14.96
N LYS A 37 15.32 -55.89 -14.02
CA LYS A 37 14.30 -55.44 -13.03
C LYS A 37 14.74 -54.16 -12.31
N LYS A 38 14.13 -53.00 -12.60
CA LYS A 38 14.22 -51.76 -11.78
C LYS A 38 12.88 -51.01 -11.77
N ASP A 39 12.46 -50.55 -10.60
CA ASP A 39 11.07 -50.12 -10.35
C ASP A 39 10.69 -48.79 -11.00
N SER A 40 9.59 -48.80 -11.75
CA SER A 40 9.00 -47.60 -12.37
C SER A 40 8.58 -46.53 -11.34
N SER A 41 8.22 -46.94 -10.12
CA SER A 41 7.92 -46.07 -8.98
C SER A 41 9.08 -45.17 -8.59
N ASN A 42 10.32 -45.67 -8.67
CA ASN A 42 11.49 -44.97 -8.16
C ASN A 42 11.99 -43.90 -9.16
N THR A 43 11.81 -44.13 -10.45
CA THR A 43 12.05 -43.12 -11.50
C THR A 43 11.07 -41.96 -11.40
N ALA A 44 9.80 -42.24 -11.09
CA ALA A 44 8.80 -41.21 -10.82
C ALA A 44 9.11 -40.43 -9.53
N SER A 45 9.56 -41.09 -8.46
CA SER A 45 9.98 -40.43 -7.21
C SER A 45 11.17 -39.49 -7.44
N ARG A 46 12.19 -39.93 -8.20
CA ARG A 46 13.37 -39.13 -8.56
C ARG A 46 13.02 -37.94 -9.45
N LYS A 47 12.16 -38.11 -10.46
CA LYS A 47 11.64 -36.97 -11.26
C LYS A 47 10.87 -35.98 -10.41
N ARG A 48 9.99 -36.43 -9.50
CA ARG A 48 9.27 -35.56 -8.56
C ARG A 48 10.23 -34.80 -7.62
N LYS A 49 11.25 -35.46 -7.07
CA LYS A 49 12.28 -34.80 -6.22
C LYS A 49 13.13 -33.80 -6.99
N LYS A 50 13.52 -34.09 -8.25
CA LYS A 50 14.23 -33.13 -9.12
C LYS A 50 13.37 -31.88 -9.39
N VAL A 51 12.14 -32.06 -9.85
CA VAL A 51 11.19 -30.96 -10.11
C VAL A 51 10.85 -30.17 -8.84
N ALA A 52 10.79 -30.82 -7.67
CA ALA A 52 10.62 -30.12 -6.39
C ALA A 52 11.83 -29.25 -6.01
N ARG A 53 13.05 -29.75 -6.22
CA ARG A 53 14.30 -28.99 -5.98
C ARG A 53 14.45 -27.82 -6.95
N GLU A 54 14.13 -28.02 -8.23
CA GLU A 54 14.12 -26.95 -9.24
C GLU A 54 13.07 -25.88 -8.91
N ARG A 55 11.87 -26.27 -8.46
CA ARG A 55 10.86 -25.33 -7.96
C ARG A 55 11.30 -24.59 -6.71
N ALA A 56 12.04 -25.22 -5.79
CA ALA A 56 12.56 -24.57 -4.60
C ALA A 56 13.63 -23.51 -4.92
N ALA A 57 14.58 -23.85 -5.81
CA ALA A 57 15.61 -22.92 -6.28
C ALA A 57 14.98 -21.73 -7.05
N ASN A 58 14.07 -22.00 -7.98
CA ASN A 58 13.36 -20.95 -8.71
C ASN A 58 12.53 -20.06 -7.77
N ARG A 59 11.88 -20.64 -6.75
CA ARG A 59 11.14 -19.91 -5.71
C ARG A 59 12.06 -18.94 -4.96
N GLU A 60 13.24 -19.38 -4.54
CA GLU A 60 14.22 -18.52 -3.85
C GLU A 60 14.70 -17.38 -4.76
N LEU A 61 14.95 -17.64 -6.04
CA LEU A 61 15.32 -16.62 -7.02
C LEU A 61 14.22 -15.57 -7.22
N PHE A 62 12.94 -15.95 -7.28
CA PHE A 62 11.83 -14.98 -7.38
C PHE A 62 11.56 -14.24 -6.06
N LEU A 63 11.76 -14.87 -4.90
CA LEU A 63 11.67 -14.20 -3.59
C LEU A 63 12.82 -13.20 -3.36
N ALA A 64 13.99 -13.49 -3.91
CA ALA A 64 15.14 -12.59 -3.98
C ALA A 64 14.93 -11.42 -4.97
N LYS A 65 13.86 -11.43 -5.77
CA LYS A 65 13.41 -10.31 -6.62
C LYS A 65 12.22 -9.51 -6.06
N LEU A 66 11.75 -9.79 -4.84
CA LEU A 66 10.69 -9.01 -4.18
C LEU A 66 11.22 -8.15 -3.02
N PRO A 67 10.60 -7.00 -2.72
CA PRO A 67 10.92 -6.15 -1.57
C PRO A 67 11.10 -6.93 -0.27
N ASN A 68 12.27 -6.79 0.34
CA ASN A 68 12.66 -7.53 1.55
C ASN A 68 12.60 -6.69 2.82
N PHE A 69 12.58 -5.36 2.71
CA PHE A 69 12.53 -4.46 3.85
C PHE A 69 11.11 -4.40 4.42
N GLU A 70 10.96 -4.73 5.71
CA GLU A 70 9.66 -4.88 6.38
C GLU A 70 8.89 -3.56 6.53
N GLN A 71 9.59 -2.42 6.63
CA GLN A 71 8.99 -1.09 6.61
C GLN A 71 8.96 -0.53 5.19
N TYR A 72 8.12 0.48 4.94
CA TYR A 72 8.25 1.26 3.72
C TYR A 72 9.57 2.05 3.75
N SER A 73 10.30 2.03 2.64
CA SER A 73 11.59 2.71 2.49
C SER A 73 11.43 4.19 2.14
N GLN A 74 10.37 4.56 1.41
CA GLN A 74 9.97 5.94 1.14
C GLN A 74 8.45 6.11 1.10
N SER A 75 7.96 7.33 1.35
CA SER A 75 6.58 7.72 1.07
C SER A 75 6.51 9.12 0.44
N PHE A 76 5.53 9.35 -0.43
CA PHE A 76 5.34 10.60 -1.17
C PHE A 76 3.91 11.14 -1.01
N MET A 77 3.74 12.46 -1.06
CA MET A 77 2.50 13.14 -0.67
C MET A 77 1.64 13.64 -1.85
N HIS A 78 0.32 13.59 -1.64
CA HIS A 78 -0.72 14.24 -2.44
C HIS A 78 -1.40 15.36 -1.64
N LYS A 79 -2.09 16.26 -2.37
CA LYS A 79 -2.96 17.26 -1.76
C LYS A 79 -4.13 16.63 -1.00
N ASP A 80 -4.59 15.44 -1.38
CA ASP A 80 -5.66 14.71 -0.67
C ASP A 80 -5.35 13.21 -0.62
N THR A 81 -6.18 12.45 0.09
CA THR A 81 -6.15 11.00 0.26
C THR A 81 -5.87 10.29 -1.05
N VAL A 82 -4.85 9.42 -1.08
CA VAL A 82 -4.54 8.60 -2.28
C VAL A 82 -5.54 7.45 -2.33
N THR A 83 -6.24 7.32 -3.46
CA THR A 83 -7.27 6.29 -3.69
C THR A 83 -6.75 5.13 -4.53
N VAL A 84 -5.82 5.40 -5.46
CA VAL A 84 -5.28 4.43 -6.41
C VAL A 84 -3.78 4.65 -6.60
N VAL A 85 -3.01 3.56 -6.67
CA VAL A 85 -1.68 3.50 -7.26
C VAL A 85 -1.68 2.42 -8.33
N ALA A 86 -1.25 2.76 -9.54
CA ALA A 86 -1.25 1.86 -10.68
C ALA A 86 0.13 1.83 -11.35
N VAL A 87 0.55 0.63 -11.74
CA VAL A 87 1.77 0.36 -12.52
C VAL A 87 1.37 -0.59 -13.64
N HIS A 88 1.89 -0.40 -14.85
CA HIS A 88 1.69 -1.36 -15.94
C HIS A 88 2.38 -2.69 -15.63
N GLN A 89 1.67 -3.79 -15.82
CA GLN A 89 2.16 -5.15 -15.60
C GLN A 89 1.95 -5.98 -16.86
N PRO A 90 3.00 -6.24 -17.65
CA PRO A 90 2.89 -7.03 -18.88
C PRO A 90 2.63 -8.51 -18.56
N PHE A 91 1.84 -9.17 -19.41
CA PHE A 91 1.71 -10.63 -19.38
C PHE A 91 2.92 -11.27 -20.04
N LYS A 92 3.32 -12.47 -19.58
CA LYS A 92 4.47 -13.24 -20.08
C LYS A 92 4.43 -13.55 -21.58
N SER A 93 3.24 -13.52 -22.19
CA SER A 93 3.03 -13.79 -23.61
C SER A 93 3.21 -12.57 -24.51
N MET A 94 3.39 -11.37 -23.94
CA MET A 94 3.51 -10.12 -24.70
C MET A 94 4.92 -9.54 -24.55
N THR A 95 5.41 -8.92 -25.62
CA THR A 95 6.73 -8.30 -25.69
C THR A 95 6.76 -6.84 -25.21
N SER A 96 5.66 -6.32 -24.66
CA SER A 96 5.69 -5.02 -24.00
C SER A 96 6.47 -5.11 -22.69
N MET A 97 7.33 -4.12 -22.45
CA MET A 97 8.12 -3.99 -21.23
C MET A 97 7.42 -3.02 -20.28
N SER A 98 7.60 -3.20 -18.97
CA SER A 98 7.11 -2.26 -17.97
C SER A 98 7.87 -0.93 -18.10
N HIS A 99 7.23 0.10 -18.67
CA HIS A 99 7.82 1.39 -19.08
C HIS A 99 8.45 2.26 -17.96
N GLY A 100 8.59 1.74 -16.74
CA GLY A 100 9.16 2.47 -15.60
C GLY A 100 8.24 3.52 -14.97
N PHE A 101 6.96 3.57 -15.37
CA PHE A 101 5.99 4.58 -14.92
C PHE A 101 5.08 4.07 -13.80
N VAL A 102 4.75 4.97 -12.88
CA VAL A 102 3.80 4.80 -11.79
C VAL A 102 2.78 5.93 -11.88
N VAL A 103 1.50 5.63 -11.72
CA VAL A 103 0.44 6.64 -11.72
C VAL A 103 -0.37 6.55 -10.44
N THR A 104 -0.53 7.69 -9.75
CA THR A 104 -1.24 7.77 -8.47
C THR A 104 -2.44 8.71 -8.56
N GLY A 105 -3.58 8.32 -8.01
CA GLY A 105 -4.83 9.09 -8.02
C GLY A 105 -5.27 9.49 -6.61
N SER A 106 -5.86 10.68 -6.45
CA SER A 106 -6.35 11.18 -5.15
C SER A 106 -7.82 11.61 -5.12
N LYS A 107 -8.36 11.73 -3.91
CA LYS A 107 -9.76 12.09 -3.61
C LYS A 107 -10.17 13.48 -4.14
N ASP A 108 -9.21 14.39 -4.33
CA ASP A 108 -9.47 15.73 -4.90
C ASP A 108 -9.57 15.77 -6.44
N GLY A 109 -9.54 14.61 -7.10
CA GLY A 109 -9.74 14.50 -8.55
C GLY A 109 -8.46 14.64 -9.37
N ARG A 110 -7.28 14.45 -8.77
CA ARG A 110 -5.98 14.55 -9.45
C ARG A 110 -5.35 13.20 -9.72
N ILE A 111 -4.59 13.10 -10.81
CA ILE A 111 -3.58 12.06 -11.00
C ILE A 111 -2.18 12.66 -11.10
N LYS A 112 -1.17 11.89 -10.72
CA LYS A 112 0.25 12.23 -10.88
C LYS A 112 0.98 11.10 -11.60
N PHE A 113 1.81 11.47 -12.56
CA PHE A 113 2.75 10.58 -13.23
C PHE A 113 4.11 10.68 -12.54
N TRP A 114 4.66 9.52 -12.21
CA TRP A 114 6.00 9.35 -11.66
C TRP A 114 6.78 8.40 -12.56
N LYS A 115 8.08 8.60 -12.66
CA LYS A 115 8.99 7.81 -13.48
C LYS A 115 10.09 7.23 -12.59
N LYS A 116 10.56 6.02 -12.89
CA LYS A 116 11.73 5.45 -12.24
C LYS A 116 12.99 6.22 -12.60
N THR A 117 13.80 6.53 -11.60
CA THR A 117 15.13 7.09 -11.82
C THR A 117 16.12 5.96 -12.11
N LYS A 118 17.32 6.30 -12.57
CA LYS A 118 18.38 5.30 -12.83
C LYS A 118 18.81 4.57 -11.55
N THR A 119 18.61 5.18 -10.39
CA THR A 119 18.94 4.65 -9.07
C THR A 119 17.90 3.61 -8.63
N PRO A 120 18.31 2.36 -8.28
CA PRO A 120 17.38 1.36 -7.75
C PRO A 120 16.56 1.88 -6.56
N GLY A 121 15.28 1.55 -6.52
CA GLY A 121 14.34 2.04 -5.51
C GLY A 121 13.83 3.47 -5.71
N GLY A 122 14.34 4.24 -6.67
CA GLY A 122 14.02 5.66 -6.84
C GLY A 122 12.90 5.98 -7.83
N ILE A 123 12.10 7.01 -7.53
CA ILE A 123 11.17 7.64 -8.48
C ILE A 123 11.32 9.17 -8.50
N GLU A 124 11.01 9.77 -9.65
CA GLU A 124 10.89 11.23 -9.86
C GLU A 124 9.45 11.59 -10.23
N PHE A 125 8.98 12.75 -9.75
CA PHE A 125 7.69 13.32 -10.17
C PHE A 125 7.82 13.94 -11.57
N VAL A 126 6.89 13.64 -12.47
CA VAL A 126 6.90 14.16 -13.85
C VAL A 126 5.82 15.21 -14.08
N LYS A 127 4.55 14.89 -13.80
CA LYS A 127 3.40 15.72 -14.22
C LYS A 127 2.16 15.46 -13.36
N GLU A 128 1.40 16.49 -13.05
CA GLU A 128 0.09 16.41 -12.36
C GLU A 128 -1.03 16.81 -13.34
N PHE A 129 -2.12 16.04 -13.35
CA PHE A 129 -3.33 16.33 -14.14
C PHE A 129 -4.57 16.44 -13.25
N VAL A 130 -5.48 17.33 -13.63
CA VAL A 130 -6.78 17.52 -12.99
C VAL A 130 -7.82 16.72 -13.78
N VAL A 131 -8.20 15.55 -13.26
CA VAL A 131 -9.18 14.64 -13.87
C VAL A 131 -10.60 15.13 -13.58
N ALA A 132 -10.87 15.64 -12.38
CA ALA A 132 -12.12 16.31 -12.02
C ALA A 132 -11.84 17.68 -11.38
N SER A 133 -12.77 18.64 -11.55
CA SER A 133 -12.73 19.92 -10.85
C SER A 133 -12.58 19.72 -9.34
N ARG A 134 -11.81 20.59 -8.67
CA ARG A 134 -11.28 20.30 -7.32
C ARG A 134 -12.37 19.93 -6.31
N GLY A 135 -12.38 18.66 -5.90
CA GLY A 135 -13.34 18.10 -4.94
C GLY A 135 -14.63 17.54 -5.56
N SER A 136 -14.94 17.80 -6.84
CA SER A 136 -16.20 17.36 -7.46
C SER A 136 -16.30 15.86 -7.70
N ALA A 137 -15.17 15.16 -7.85
CA ALA A 137 -15.11 13.70 -7.88
C ALA A 137 -13.70 13.19 -7.49
N ALA A 138 -13.63 11.99 -6.90
CA ALA A 138 -12.38 11.30 -6.60
C ALA A 138 -11.92 10.44 -7.77
N VAL A 139 -10.61 10.18 -7.91
CA VAL A 139 -10.12 9.15 -8.84
C VAL A 139 -10.53 7.76 -8.32
N LYS A 140 -11.18 6.97 -9.18
CA LYS A 140 -11.81 5.68 -8.86
C LYS A 140 -10.95 4.50 -9.28
N GLN A 141 -10.53 4.50 -10.55
CA GLN A 141 -9.78 3.41 -11.16
C GLN A 141 -8.90 3.98 -12.28
N CYS A 142 -7.65 3.52 -12.32
CA CYS A 142 -6.69 3.73 -13.39
C CYS A 142 -6.42 2.36 -14.05
N ALA A 143 -6.70 2.22 -15.34
CA ALA A 143 -6.49 0.99 -16.11
C ALA A 143 -5.55 1.24 -17.28
N PHE A 144 -4.50 0.44 -17.43
CA PHE A 144 -3.57 0.50 -18.57
C PHE A 144 -4.06 -0.35 -19.74
N SER A 145 -3.67 0.02 -20.95
CA SER A 145 -3.67 -0.87 -22.13
C SER A 145 -2.71 -2.04 -21.95
N LEU A 146 -2.78 -3.04 -22.84
CA LEU A 146 -1.98 -4.26 -22.74
C LEU A 146 -0.50 -3.97 -23.04
N ASP A 147 -0.24 -3.13 -24.04
CA ASP A 147 1.07 -2.55 -24.35
C ASP A 147 1.56 -1.53 -23.31
N GLY A 148 0.72 -1.06 -22.40
CA GLY A 148 1.04 -0.07 -21.36
C GLY A 148 1.17 1.38 -21.86
N ARG A 149 0.89 1.63 -23.13
CA ARG A 149 0.97 2.96 -23.75
C ARG A 149 -0.15 3.88 -23.30
N TYR A 150 -1.37 3.37 -23.17
CA TYR A 150 -2.54 4.16 -22.82
C TYR A 150 -3.00 3.90 -21.39
N LEU A 151 -3.56 4.93 -20.77
CA LEU A 151 -4.19 4.86 -19.46
C LEU A 151 -5.60 5.45 -19.51
N ALA A 152 -6.60 4.64 -19.18
CA ALA A 152 -7.97 5.09 -18.95
C ALA A 152 -8.18 5.37 -17.46
N VAL A 153 -8.66 6.58 -17.15
CA VAL A 153 -8.95 7.01 -15.77
C VAL A 153 -10.42 7.32 -15.61
N THR A 154 -11.03 6.78 -14.56
CA THR A 154 -12.43 7.04 -14.16
C THR A 154 -12.51 7.71 -12.80
N THR A 155 -13.65 8.35 -12.55
CA THR A 155 -13.93 9.05 -11.28
C THR A 155 -15.13 8.43 -10.54
N MET A 156 -15.29 8.80 -9.27
CA MET A 156 -16.40 8.40 -8.39
C MET A 156 -16.87 9.60 -7.55
N PRO A 157 -18.14 9.63 -7.12
CA PRO A 157 -18.66 10.74 -6.33
C PRO A 157 -17.87 10.89 -5.02
N ASN A 158 -17.61 12.14 -4.65
CA ASN A 158 -17.20 12.53 -3.31
C ASN A 158 -18.43 12.79 -2.43
N ASP A 159 -18.21 12.95 -1.12
CA ASP A 159 -19.25 13.29 -0.15
C ASP A 159 -19.82 14.71 -0.35
N GLU A 160 -19.12 15.54 -1.13
CA GLU A 160 -19.41 16.97 -1.37
C GLU A 160 -19.98 17.25 -2.79
N VAL A 161 -20.51 16.24 -3.50
CA VAL A 161 -21.00 16.40 -4.89
C VAL A 161 -22.20 17.33 -4.98
N SER A 162 -21.94 18.59 -5.31
CA SER A 162 -22.93 19.59 -5.67
C SER A 162 -22.44 20.42 -6.88
N GLY A 163 -23.24 20.46 -7.95
CA GLY A 163 -22.95 21.20 -9.18
C GLY A 163 -22.88 20.34 -10.46
N SER A 164 -23.06 21.01 -11.61
CA SER A 164 -23.07 20.41 -12.95
C SER A 164 -21.73 19.83 -13.38
N GLU A 165 -20.61 20.48 -13.05
CA GLU A 165 -19.26 19.99 -13.38
C GLU A 165 -18.96 18.62 -12.74
N GLY A 166 -19.43 18.39 -11.50
CA GLY A 166 -19.32 17.09 -10.85
C GLY A 166 -20.12 16.01 -11.59
N ALA A 167 -21.36 16.33 -11.96
CA ALA A 167 -22.21 15.42 -12.73
C ALA A 167 -21.63 15.06 -14.12
N LEU A 168 -20.88 15.98 -14.76
CA LEU A 168 -20.15 15.72 -16.00
C LEU A 168 -18.88 14.89 -15.75
N ALA A 169 -18.04 15.27 -14.78
CA ALA A 169 -16.80 14.55 -14.46
C ALA A 169 -17.04 13.06 -14.14
N LEU A 170 -18.15 12.76 -13.47
CA LEU A 170 -18.60 11.39 -13.16
C LEU A 170 -19.06 10.57 -14.38
N ARG A 171 -19.22 11.19 -15.55
CA ARG A 171 -19.59 10.55 -16.82
C ARG A 171 -18.51 10.67 -17.89
N THR A 172 -17.27 10.94 -17.49
CA THR A 172 -16.12 10.97 -18.40
C THR A 172 -15.13 9.87 -18.09
N ILE A 173 -14.53 9.32 -19.14
CA ILE A 173 -13.29 8.55 -19.05
C ILE A 173 -12.19 9.39 -19.72
N LYS A 174 -11.09 9.65 -19.01
CA LYS A 174 -9.97 10.40 -19.56
C LYS A 174 -8.87 9.44 -19.98
N ILE A 175 -8.45 9.55 -21.24
CA ILE A 175 -7.43 8.71 -21.86
C ILE A 175 -6.12 9.50 -21.93
N PHE A 176 -5.04 8.91 -21.44
CA PHE A 176 -3.70 9.49 -21.45
C PHE A 176 -2.73 8.60 -22.24
N ASP A 177 -1.86 9.20 -23.04
CA ASP A 177 -0.63 8.55 -23.53
C ASP A 177 0.43 8.65 -22.41
N VAL A 178 0.85 7.49 -21.92
CA VAL A 178 1.71 7.35 -20.74
C VAL A 178 3.17 7.73 -21.06
N PRO A 179 3.77 7.33 -22.21
CA PRO A 179 5.13 7.76 -22.57
C PRO A 179 5.27 9.27 -22.86
N GLY A 180 4.27 9.90 -23.48
CA GLY A 180 4.21 11.35 -23.69
C GLY A 180 3.79 12.14 -22.44
N PHE A 181 3.21 11.46 -21.45
CA PHE A 181 2.56 12.06 -20.28
C PHE A 181 1.48 13.08 -20.65
N ASP A 182 0.63 12.81 -21.63
CA ASP A 182 -0.40 13.76 -22.10
C ASP A 182 -1.80 13.16 -22.17
N MET A 183 -2.81 14.00 -21.90
CA MET A 183 -4.22 13.65 -22.02
C MET A 183 -4.63 13.74 -23.49
N ILE A 184 -4.82 12.59 -24.14
CA ILE A 184 -5.09 12.51 -25.59
C ILE A 184 -6.58 12.55 -25.92
N GLY A 185 -7.45 12.15 -25.00
CA GLY A 185 -8.89 12.07 -25.25
C GLY A 185 -9.75 12.09 -23.99
N ILE A 186 -11.01 12.47 -24.16
CA ILE A 186 -12.06 12.40 -23.14
C ILE A 186 -13.27 11.72 -23.79
N ILE A 187 -13.61 10.53 -23.30
CA ILE A 187 -14.81 9.81 -23.72
C ILE A 187 -15.96 10.30 -22.83
N GLU A 188 -16.92 11.01 -23.39
CA GLU A 188 -18.15 11.42 -22.70
C GLU A 188 -19.21 10.33 -22.79
N LEU A 189 -19.89 10.06 -21.67
CA LEU A 189 -20.89 9.01 -21.52
C LEU A 189 -22.25 9.60 -21.11
N ASP A 190 -23.34 8.94 -21.47
CA ASP A 190 -24.67 9.25 -20.92
C ASP A 190 -24.84 8.77 -19.46
N TYR A 191 -23.96 7.87 -18.99
CA TYR A 191 -24.01 7.19 -17.69
C TYR A 191 -22.70 7.30 -16.87
N VAL A 192 -22.75 6.91 -15.60
CA VAL A 192 -21.58 6.86 -14.70
C VAL A 192 -20.90 5.48 -14.79
N PRO A 193 -19.61 5.37 -15.17
CA PRO A 193 -18.99 4.07 -15.45
C PRO A 193 -18.74 3.24 -14.18
N GLY A 194 -19.21 1.99 -14.20
CA GLY A 194 -19.14 1.07 -13.05
C GLY A 194 -17.74 0.51 -12.79
N ALA A 195 -17.10 -0.04 -13.82
CA ALA A 195 -15.75 -0.58 -13.87
C ALA A 195 -15.22 -0.51 -15.30
N VAL A 196 -13.89 -0.39 -15.46
CA VAL A 196 -13.24 -0.21 -16.77
C VAL A 196 -12.05 -1.16 -16.95
N CYS A 197 -11.86 -1.69 -18.15
CA CYS A 197 -10.72 -2.55 -18.50
C CYS A 197 -10.44 -2.51 -20.01
N PHE A 198 -9.18 -2.44 -20.43
CA PHE A 198 -8.80 -2.64 -21.83
C PHE A 198 -8.93 -4.12 -22.20
N GLN A 199 -9.64 -4.42 -23.29
CA GLN A 199 -9.67 -5.76 -23.89
C GLN A 199 -8.60 -5.94 -24.96
N LYS A 200 -8.30 -4.91 -25.72
CA LYS A 200 -7.21 -4.85 -26.72
C LYS A 200 -6.61 -3.45 -26.63
N ASP A 201 -5.45 -3.18 -27.22
CA ASP A 201 -4.69 -1.95 -26.94
C ASP A 201 -5.50 -0.65 -27.14
N ASN A 202 -6.42 -0.64 -28.12
CA ASN A 202 -7.34 0.46 -28.37
C ASN A 202 -8.78 0.21 -27.87
N LEU A 203 -9.16 -0.99 -27.43
CA LEU A 203 -10.55 -1.34 -27.09
C LEU A 203 -10.81 -1.33 -25.59
N LEU A 204 -11.69 -0.43 -25.15
CA LEU A 204 -12.01 -0.19 -23.75
C LEU A 204 -13.40 -0.71 -23.38
N ALA A 205 -13.46 -1.72 -22.51
CA ALA A 205 -14.70 -2.20 -21.92
C ALA A 205 -15.08 -1.39 -20.67
N VAL A 206 -16.34 -0.96 -20.62
CA VAL A 206 -16.91 -0.06 -19.61
C VAL A 206 -18.26 -0.60 -19.15
N SER A 207 -18.49 -0.81 -17.85
CA SER A 207 -19.83 -1.19 -17.38
C SER A 207 -20.79 0.00 -17.19
N ASN A 208 -22.04 -0.23 -17.57
CA ASN A 208 -23.20 0.64 -17.35
C ASN A 208 -24.25 -0.18 -16.57
N ASP A 209 -24.28 -0.04 -15.25
CA ASP A 209 -25.04 -0.93 -14.35
C ASP A 209 -24.75 -2.42 -14.68
N ALA A 210 -25.75 -3.16 -15.18
CA ALA A 210 -25.66 -4.58 -15.52
C ALA A 210 -25.24 -4.87 -16.98
N LYS A 211 -24.96 -3.84 -17.78
CA LYS A 211 -24.51 -3.93 -19.19
C LYS A 211 -23.02 -3.64 -19.30
N ILE A 212 -22.40 -4.10 -20.38
CA ILE A 212 -21.04 -3.69 -20.77
C ILE A 212 -21.11 -3.01 -22.14
N HIS A 213 -20.42 -1.89 -22.28
CA HIS A 213 -20.20 -1.18 -23.53
C HIS A 213 -18.72 -1.26 -23.88
N VAL A 214 -18.39 -1.37 -25.16
CA VAL A 214 -17.00 -1.41 -25.65
C VAL A 214 -16.80 -0.21 -26.58
N TYR A 215 -15.87 0.65 -26.20
CA TYR A 215 -15.48 1.86 -26.92
C TYR A 215 -14.10 1.70 -27.55
N ASP A 216 -13.83 2.45 -28.61
CA ASP A 216 -12.45 2.70 -29.06
C ASP A 216 -11.78 3.77 -28.17
N THR A 217 -10.45 3.92 -28.27
CA THR A 217 -9.69 4.99 -27.60
C THR A 217 -10.13 6.39 -28.02
N ASP A 218 -10.67 6.54 -29.23
CA ASP A 218 -11.25 7.77 -29.76
C ASP A 218 -12.67 8.06 -29.25
N GLY A 219 -13.26 7.15 -28.47
CA GLY A 219 -14.57 7.31 -27.83
C GLY A 219 -15.78 6.84 -28.64
N GLU A 220 -15.59 6.29 -29.85
CA GLU A 220 -16.69 5.68 -30.60
C GLU A 220 -17.18 4.37 -29.95
N LEU A 221 -18.50 4.21 -29.84
CA LEU A 221 -19.13 2.99 -29.30
C LEU A 221 -19.12 1.85 -30.34
N GLN A 222 -18.19 0.92 -30.18
CA GLN A 222 -18.03 -0.24 -31.07
C GLN A 222 -19.07 -1.35 -30.82
N SER A 223 -19.47 -1.58 -29.57
CA SER A 223 -20.47 -2.61 -29.22
C SER A 223 -21.11 -2.41 -27.85
N SER A 224 -22.28 -3.01 -27.64
CA SER A 224 -22.91 -3.15 -26.32
C SER A 224 -23.38 -4.59 -26.09
N ILE A 225 -23.10 -5.11 -24.90
CA ILE A 225 -23.35 -6.49 -24.47
C ILE A 225 -24.44 -6.45 -23.37
N PRO A 226 -25.73 -6.50 -23.75
CA PRO A 226 -26.84 -6.50 -22.80
C PRO A 226 -27.04 -7.90 -22.17
N GLY A 227 -27.57 -7.91 -20.95
CA GLY A 227 -28.12 -9.13 -20.34
C GLY A 227 -27.10 -10.16 -19.84
N LEU A 228 -25.81 -9.81 -19.75
CA LEU A 228 -24.79 -10.67 -19.13
C LEU A 228 -25.02 -10.78 -17.61
N HIS A 229 -25.28 -9.65 -16.94
CA HIS A 229 -25.57 -9.57 -15.51
C HIS A 229 -27.01 -9.12 -15.23
N LYS A 230 -27.43 -9.17 -13.96
CA LYS A 230 -28.73 -8.67 -13.49
C LYS A 230 -28.64 -7.54 -12.46
N LYS A 231 -27.42 -7.13 -12.11
CA LYS A 231 -27.08 -6.15 -11.08
C LYS A 231 -25.81 -5.38 -11.47
N PRO A 232 -25.47 -4.27 -10.78
CA PRO A 232 -24.30 -3.46 -11.10
C PRO A 232 -23.02 -4.29 -11.19
N ILE A 233 -22.27 -4.13 -12.27
CA ILE A 233 -20.97 -4.78 -12.48
C ILE A 233 -19.91 -4.01 -11.69
N ARG A 234 -19.34 -4.69 -10.70
CA ARG A 234 -18.38 -4.16 -9.72
C ARG A 234 -16.94 -4.14 -10.22
N SER A 235 -16.56 -5.13 -11.04
CA SER A 235 -15.21 -5.24 -11.60
C SER A 235 -15.23 -5.97 -12.95
N ILE A 236 -14.31 -5.59 -13.84
CA ILE A 236 -14.03 -6.23 -15.14
C ILE A 236 -12.51 -6.43 -15.22
N VAL A 237 -12.08 -7.59 -15.70
CA VAL A 237 -10.70 -7.88 -16.06
C VAL A 237 -10.64 -8.62 -17.40
N TYR A 238 -9.55 -8.50 -18.14
CA TYR A 238 -9.32 -9.20 -19.40
C TYR A 238 -8.07 -10.07 -19.34
N ASN A 239 -8.11 -11.20 -20.05
CA ASN A 239 -7.04 -12.17 -20.13
C ASN A 239 -6.57 -12.34 -21.60
N PRO A 240 -5.44 -11.71 -22.00
CA PRO A 240 -4.94 -11.75 -23.37
C PRO A 240 -4.54 -13.14 -23.85
N ILE A 241 -4.20 -14.05 -22.94
CA ILE A 241 -3.73 -15.40 -23.27
C ILE A 241 -4.87 -16.29 -23.80
N TYR A 242 -6.13 -15.94 -23.51
CA TYR A 242 -7.32 -16.67 -23.98
C TYR A 242 -8.37 -15.77 -24.69
N ASP A 243 -8.01 -14.53 -25.04
CA ASP A 243 -8.92 -13.50 -25.60
C ASP A 243 -10.28 -13.43 -24.86
N CYS A 244 -10.24 -13.42 -23.53
CA CYS A 244 -11.45 -13.58 -22.71
C CYS A 244 -11.46 -12.59 -21.54
N SER A 245 -12.57 -11.87 -21.40
CA SER A 245 -12.87 -11.05 -20.23
C SER A 245 -13.69 -11.80 -19.19
N VAL A 246 -13.50 -11.41 -17.94
CA VAL A 246 -14.28 -11.83 -16.78
C VAL A 246 -14.85 -10.59 -16.11
N SER A 247 -16.10 -10.67 -15.67
CA SER A 247 -16.81 -9.58 -15.01
C SER A 247 -17.64 -10.12 -13.85
N VAL A 248 -17.85 -9.30 -12.81
CA VAL A 248 -18.59 -9.71 -11.61
C VAL A 248 -19.60 -8.65 -11.17
N ASP A 249 -20.82 -9.08 -10.80
CA ASP A 249 -21.86 -8.20 -10.25
C ASP A 249 -21.89 -8.13 -8.71
N ASP A 250 -22.62 -7.14 -8.19
CA ASP A 250 -22.87 -6.91 -6.76
C ASP A 250 -23.54 -8.08 -6.00
N THR A 251 -23.93 -9.18 -6.68
CA THR A 251 -24.39 -10.44 -6.07
C THR A 251 -23.36 -11.55 -6.10
N GLY A 252 -22.14 -11.29 -6.59
CA GLY A 252 -21.11 -12.30 -6.78
C GLY A 252 -21.35 -13.21 -7.98
N MET A 253 -22.16 -12.79 -8.96
CA MET A 253 -22.27 -13.53 -10.22
C MET A 253 -21.02 -13.27 -11.07
N ILE A 254 -20.17 -14.28 -11.27
CA ILE A 254 -18.99 -14.18 -12.14
C ILE A 254 -19.34 -14.69 -13.55
N GLU A 255 -19.08 -13.86 -14.57
CA GLU A 255 -19.40 -14.12 -15.96
C GLU A 255 -18.17 -13.97 -16.88
N TYR A 256 -17.99 -14.95 -17.76
CA TYR A 256 -16.90 -15.04 -18.74
C TYR A 256 -17.46 -14.72 -20.13
N TRP A 257 -16.76 -13.87 -20.88
CA TRP A 257 -17.23 -13.32 -22.16
C TRP A 257 -16.07 -12.92 -23.07
N GLN A 258 -16.30 -12.80 -24.38
CA GLN A 258 -15.31 -12.40 -25.38
C GLN A 258 -15.91 -11.35 -26.33
N TYR A 259 -15.16 -10.29 -26.62
CA TYR A 259 -15.58 -9.30 -27.63
C TYR A 259 -15.57 -9.91 -29.03
N GLN A 260 -16.67 -9.72 -29.78
CA GLN A 260 -16.80 -10.18 -31.16
C GLN A 260 -17.20 -8.99 -32.05
N PRO A 261 -16.43 -8.63 -33.09
CA PRO A 261 -16.71 -7.47 -33.95
C PRO A 261 -18.00 -7.59 -34.80
N SER A 262 -18.60 -8.78 -34.90
CA SER A 262 -19.78 -8.99 -35.74
C SER A 262 -21.02 -8.35 -35.11
N ASN A 263 -21.63 -7.39 -35.81
CA ASN A 263 -22.75 -6.56 -35.35
C ASN A 263 -24.11 -7.30 -35.25
N LYS A 264 -24.14 -8.40 -34.51
CA LYS A 264 -25.34 -9.14 -34.08
C LYS A 264 -25.27 -9.33 -32.57
N ALA A 265 -26.05 -8.54 -31.84
CA ALA A 265 -26.05 -8.42 -30.37
C ALA A 265 -26.47 -9.72 -29.65
N SER A 266 -25.62 -10.72 -29.73
CA SER A 266 -25.63 -11.92 -28.91
C SER A 266 -24.94 -11.58 -27.59
N PRO A 267 -25.47 -11.98 -26.41
CA PRO A 267 -24.70 -11.86 -25.19
C PRO A 267 -23.41 -12.68 -25.36
N ALA A 268 -22.27 -12.02 -25.21
CA ALA A 268 -20.95 -12.59 -25.44
C ALA A 268 -20.73 -13.78 -24.49
N LYS A 269 -20.93 -15.00 -24.99
CA LYS A 269 -20.74 -16.21 -24.20
C LYS A 269 -19.26 -16.45 -23.94
N ALA A 270 -18.96 -17.12 -22.83
CA ALA A 270 -17.64 -17.68 -22.56
C ALA A 270 -17.15 -18.49 -23.78
N PRO A 271 -15.86 -18.44 -24.14
CA PRO A 271 -15.37 -19.15 -25.32
C PRO A 271 -15.64 -20.66 -25.18
N SER A 272 -16.45 -21.22 -26.08
CA SER A 272 -16.95 -22.60 -25.95
C SER A 272 -15.97 -23.68 -26.43
N HIS A 273 -14.71 -23.30 -26.66
CA HIS A 273 -13.63 -24.18 -27.11
C HIS A 273 -12.81 -24.72 -25.93
N SER A 274 -12.26 -25.92 -26.06
CA SER A 274 -11.22 -26.42 -25.13
C SER A 274 -10.05 -25.42 -25.14
N PRO A 275 -9.57 -24.92 -23.97
CA PRO A 275 -9.59 -25.57 -22.66
C PRO A 275 -10.73 -25.15 -21.70
N PHE A 276 -11.75 -24.42 -22.14
CA PHE A 276 -12.78 -23.88 -21.25
C PHE A 276 -13.81 -24.92 -20.77
N PHE A 277 -14.43 -24.64 -19.63
CA PHE A 277 -15.57 -25.40 -19.10
C PHE A 277 -16.80 -25.26 -20.00
N GLN A 278 -17.43 -26.39 -20.35
CA GLN A 278 -18.64 -26.39 -21.21
C GLN A 278 -19.93 -26.04 -20.46
N LEU A 279 -19.99 -26.32 -19.14
CA LEU A 279 -21.16 -26.09 -18.30
C LEU A 279 -20.76 -25.34 -17.03
N LYS A 280 -21.44 -24.21 -16.75
CA LYS A 280 -21.22 -23.43 -15.51
C LYS A 280 -21.49 -24.23 -14.24
N SER A 281 -22.34 -25.26 -14.29
CA SER A 281 -22.61 -26.18 -13.17
C SER A 281 -21.43 -27.09 -12.82
N ALA A 282 -20.42 -27.23 -13.70
CA ALA A 282 -19.17 -27.93 -13.41
C ALA A 282 -18.09 -27.03 -12.76
N THR A 283 -18.44 -25.77 -12.46
CA THR A 283 -17.56 -24.73 -11.91
C THR A 283 -17.99 -24.32 -10.50
N ASN A 284 -17.11 -23.63 -9.78
CA ASN A 284 -17.41 -23.04 -8.46
C ASN A 284 -17.86 -21.58 -8.55
N LEU A 285 -18.06 -21.03 -9.75
CA LEU A 285 -18.38 -19.60 -9.96
C LEU A 285 -19.71 -19.19 -9.29
N TYR A 286 -20.63 -20.13 -9.08
CA TYR A 286 -21.88 -19.88 -8.35
C TYR A 286 -21.72 -19.84 -6.82
N ASP A 287 -20.61 -20.30 -6.26
CA ASP A 287 -20.47 -20.44 -4.79
C ASP A 287 -20.29 -19.08 -4.09
N PHE A 288 -19.73 -18.09 -4.81
CA PHE A 288 -19.79 -16.68 -4.43
C PHE A 288 -21.24 -16.22 -4.25
N ARG A 289 -22.07 -16.36 -5.29
CA ARG A 289 -23.48 -15.94 -5.26
C ARG A 289 -24.39 -16.75 -4.31
N LYS A 290 -24.04 -18.00 -3.97
CA LYS A 290 -24.72 -18.77 -2.92
C LYS A 290 -24.42 -18.23 -1.53
N SER A 291 -23.17 -17.83 -1.28
CA SER A 291 -22.74 -17.26 -0.01
C SER A 291 -23.10 -15.78 0.07
N LYS A 292 -24.06 -15.42 0.93
CA LYS A 292 -24.57 -14.04 1.06
C LYS A 292 -23.49 -12.99 1.38
N THR A 293 -22.30 -13.43 1.84
CA THR A 293 -21.14 -12.59 2.21
C THR A 293 -19.99 -12.61 1.20
N LYS A 294 -19.86 -13.62 0.33
CA LYS A 294 -18.75 -13.73 -0.66
C LYS A 294 -19.03 -12.88 -1.90
N LYS A 295 -18.94 -11.56 -1.76
CA LYS A 295 -19.10 -10.61 -2.88
C LYS A 295 -17.73 -10.11 -3.35
N PRO A 296 -17.23 -10.52 -4.53
CA PRO A 296 -15.98 -10.02 -5.06
C PRO A 296 -16.06 -8.52 -5.38
N VAL A 297 -15.19 -7.72 -4.76
CA VAL A 297 -15.06 -6.28 -5.01
C VAL A 297 -14.04 -5.96 -6.09
N SER A 298 -13.09 -6.86 -6.35
CA SER A 298 -12.12 -6.75 -7.43
C SER A 298 -11.68 -8.12 -7.96
N LEU A 299 -11.23 -8.12 -9.22
CA LEU A 299 -10.65 -9.26 -9.92
C LEU A 299 -9.24 -8.91 -10.42
N ASN A 300 -8.33 -9.87 -10.44
CA ASN A 300 -7.03 -9.74 -11.11
C ASN A 300 -6.63 -11.07 -11.76
N VAL A 301 -5.85 -11.04 -12.84
CA VAL A 301 -5.43 -12.23 -13.59
C VAL A 301 -3.90 -12.36 -13.50
N SER A 302 -3.41 -13.57 -13.26
CA SER A 302 -1.97 -13.82 -13.18
C SER A 302 -1.26 -13.52 -14.52
N PRO A 303 0.01 -13.06 -14.51
CA PRO A 303 0.79 -12.81 -15.73
C PRO A 303 0.96 -14.01 -16.68
N ASP A 304 0.65 -15.23 -16.24
CA ASP A 304 0.61 -16.45 -17.06
C ASP A 304 -0.80 -16.85 -17.54
N GLY A 305 -1.83 -16.05 -17.22
CA GLY A 305 -3.22 -16.21 -17.64
C GLY A 305 -4.01 -17.33 -16.96
N LYS A 306 -3.39 -18.17 -16.11
CA LYS A 306 -4.04 -19.40 -15.61
C LYS A 306 -4.85 -19.22 -14.33
N THR A 307 -4.60 -18.16 -13.56
CA THR A 307 -5.23 -17.92 -12.26
C THR A 307 -5.95 -16.58 -12.26
N LEU A 308 -7.20 -16.59 -11.80
CA LEU A 308 -7.99 -15.41 -11.47
C LEU A 308 -8.02 -15.28 -9.95
N SER A 309 -7.57 -14.15 -9.39
CA SER A 309 -7.83 -13.78 -8.00
C SER A 309 -9.15 -13.01 -7.92
N ALA A 310 -9.88 -13.23 -6.83
CA ALA A 310 -11.08 -12.51 -6.46
C ALA A 310 -10.99 -12.10 -4.98
N VAL A 311 -10.98 -10.79 -4.70
CA VAL A 311 -11.02 -10.26 -3.33
C VAL A 311 -12.48 -10.05 -2.95
N SER A 312 -12.96 -10.74 -1.91
CA SER A 312 -14.34 -10.66 -1.43
C SER A 312 -14.49 -9.77 -0.20
N PHE A 313 -15.66 -9.16 -0.04
CA PHE A 313 -15.96 -8.24 1.07
C PHE A 313 -17.48 -8.30 1.39
N PRO A 314 -17.91 -8.25 2.67
CA PRO A 314 -17.15 -7.95 3.89
C PRO A 314 -16.43 -9.13 4.54
N ASP A 315 -16.44 -10.33 3.94
CA ASP A 315 -15.76 -11.51 4.52
C ASP A 315 -14.23 -11.54 4.33
N ARG A 316 -13.69 -10.60 3.55
CA ARG A 316 -12.24 -10.39 3.31
C ARG A 316 -11.52 -11.54 2.62
N LYS A 317 -12.25 -12.51 2.07
CA LYS A 317 -11.66 -13.73 1.51
C LYS A 317 -10.99 -13.49 0.16
N ILE A 318 -9.76 -13.95 0.00
CA ILE A 318 -9.04 -13.93 -1.28
C ILE A 318 -9.12 -15.32 -1.89
N THR A 319 -9.96 -15.47 -2.91
CA THR A 319 -10.20 -16.74 -3.59
C THR A 319 -9.39 -16.80 -4.90
N LEU A 320 -8.71 -17.92 -5.13
CA LEU A 320 -8.03 -18.21 -6.40
C LEU A 320 -8.86 -19.21 -7.21
N ILE A 321 -9.10 -18.88 -8.48
CA ILE A 321 -9.88 -19.67 -9.43
C ILE A 321 -8.98 -20.03 -10.61
N HIS A 322 -8.98 -21.30 -11.03
CA HIS A 322 -8.28 -21.69 -12.26
C HIS A 322 -9.10 -21.26 -13.49
N PHE A 323 -8.54 -20.35 -14.29
CA PHE A 323 -9.26 -19.53 -15.26
C PHE A 323 -10.10 -20.36 -16.24
N THR A 324 -9.52 -21.40 -16.86
CA THR A 324 -10.22 -22.16 -17.91
C THR A 324 -11.23 -23.17 -17.35
N SER A 325 -11.12 -23.59 -16.08
CA SER A 325 -12.00 -24.59 -15.49
C SER A 325 -13.07 -24.00 -14.56
N GLY A 326 -12.95 -22.72 -14.17
CA GLY A 326 -13.87 -22.05 -13.26
C GLY A 326 -13.91 -22.65 -11.84
N LYS A 327 -12.95 -23.53 -11.49
CA LYS A 327 -12.89 -24.19 -10.18
C LYS A 327 -12.02 -23.38 -9.23
N ILE A 328 -12.47 -23.28 -7.98
CA ILE A 328 -11.67 -22.70 -6.90
C ILE A 328 -10.49 -23.63 -6.64
N THR A 329 -9.27 -23.08 -6.64
CA THR A 329 -8.05 -23.81 -6.32
C THR A 329 -7.62 -23.59 -4.88
N ARG A 330 -7.79 -22.37 -4.35
CA ARG A 330 -7.49 -21.97 -2.97
C ARG A 330 -8.41 -20.84 -2.50
N GLU A 331 -8.54 -20.73 -1.18
CA GLU A 331 -9.18 -19.62 -0.50
C GLU A 331 -8.32 -19.23 0.70
N TYR A 332 -7.99 -17.95 0.82
CA TYR A 332 -7.31 -17.38 1.97
C TYR A 332 -8.32 -16.61 2.81
N ASP A 333 -8.37 -16.90 4.11
CA ASP A 333 -9.32 -16.30 5.04
C ASP A 333 -8.63 -15.18 5.84
N GLU A 334 -9.16 -13.96 5.69
CA GLU A 334 -8.69 -12.76 6.40
C GLU A 334 -9.86 -12.11 7.17
N ASN A 335 -10.88 -12.91 7.52
CA ASN A 335 -11.98 -12.47 8.37
C ASN A 335 -11.47 -11.95 9.73
N LEU A 336 -12.13 -10.92 10.27
CA LEU A 336 -11.69 -10.24 11.48
C LEU A 336 -11.70 -11.15 12.71
N ASP A 337 -12.69 -12.02 12.85
CA ASP A 337 -12.79 -12.94 13.98
C ASP A 337 -11.61 -13.94 13.96
N THR A 338 -11.36 -14.53 12.79
CA THR A 338 -10.25 -15.46 12.56
C THR A 338 -8.90 -14.82 12.81
N LEU A 339 -8.68 -13.58 12.35
CA LEU A 339 -7.45 -12.83 12.64
C LEU A 339 -7.33 -12.49 14.14
N SER A 340 -8.44 -12.15 14.80
CA SER A 340 -8.45 -11.82 16.23
C SER A 340 -8.19 -13.04 17.12
N ASP A 341 -8.71 -14.21 16.76
CA ASP A 341 -8.46 -15.46 17.47
C ASP A 341 -7.03 -15.96 17.25
N VAL A 342 -6.51 -15.90 16.02
CA VAL A 342 -5.09 -16.20 15.72
C VAL A 342 -4.15 -15.28 16.49
N HIS A 343 -4.46 -13.97 16.57
CA HIS A 343 -3.68 -13.01 17.35
C HIS A 343 -3.75 -13.31 18.86
N ARG A 344 -4.94 -13.60 19.41
CA ARG A 344 -5.11 -13.97 20.82
C ARG A 344 -4.34 -15.24 21.20
N LEU A 345 -4.35 -16.27 20.34
CA LEU A 345 -3.61 -17.51 20.57
C LEU A 345 -2.09 -17.27 20.55
N ALA A 346 -1.59 -16.41 19.64
CA ALA A 346 -0.18 -16.02 19.61
C ALA A 346 0.24 -15.23 20.86
N MET A 347 -0.64 -14.39 21.41
CA MET A 347 -0.41 -13.70 22.69
C MET A 347 -0.44 -14.67 23.90
N ALA A 348 -1.25 -15.72 23.86
CA ALA A 348 -1.30 -16.75 24.91
C ALA A 348 -0.08 -17.69 24.94
N GLY A 349 0.67 -17.78 23.84
CA GLY A 349 1.80 -18.70 23.68
C GLY A 349 1.42 -20.12 23.25
N ASP A 350 0.12 -20.43 23.17
CA ASP A 350 -0.45 -21.75 22.87
C ASP A 350 -0.36 -22.19 21.38
N VAL A 351 0.39 -21.47 20.54
CA VAL A 351 0.48 -21.77 19.09
C VAL A 351 1.43 -22.94 18.80
N ALA A 352 1.02 -24.12 19.24
CA ALA A 352 1.23 -25.35 18.51
C ALA A 352 0.15 -25.49 17.41
N THR A 353 0.48 -26.18 16.32
CA THR A 353 -0.45 -26.62 15.25
C THR A 353 -1.28 -25.55 14.51
N ALA A 354 -0.74 -25.07 13.39
CA ALA A 354 -1.52 -24.51 12.27
C ALA A 354 -0.78 -24.53 10.92
N ALA A 355 0.55 -24.33 10.92
CA ALA A 355 1.37 -24.25 9.69
C ALA A 355 2.78 -24.89 9.79
N ALA A 356 3.08 -25.52 10.93
CA ALA A 356 4.35 -26.15 11.27
C ALA A 356 4.15 -27.65 11.57
N GLU A 357 4.06 -28.45 10.52
CA GLU A 357 4.52 -29.84 10.57
C GLU A 357 6.04 -29.83 10.29
N GLU A 358 6.77 -30.77 10.90
CA GLU A 358 8.21 -31.05 10.69
C GLU A 358 9.22 -29.94 11.07
N ASN A 359 9.29 -29.54 12.36
CA ASN A 359 10.57 -29.20 13.04
C ASN A 359 10.40 -28.97 14.56
N GLU A 360 11.06 -29.79 15.40
CA GLU A 360 10.97 -29.71 16.87
C GLU A 360 11.83 -28.59 17.52
N ASN A 361 12.41 -27.68 16.71
CA ASN A 361 13.35 -26.63 17.16
C ASN A 361 12.86 -25.19 16.93
N GLU A 362 11.64 -24.98 16.41
CA GLU A 362 11.10 -23.63 16.24
C GLU A 362 10.53 -23.07 17.56
N LYS A 363 10.91 -21.85 17.90
CA LYS A 363 10.43 -21.13 19.09
C LYS A 363 8.92 -20.81 18.93
N PRO A 364 8.14 -20.70 20.02
CA PRO A 364 6.72 -20.38 19.95
C PRO A 364 6.47 -19.12 19.10
N ALA A 365 5.45 -19.19 18.25
CA ALA A 365 5.16 -18.17 17.26
C ALA A 365 4.82 -16.84 17.96
N LYS A 366 5.70 -15.85 17.81
CA LYS A 366 5.47 -14.50 18.36
C LYS A 366 4.20 -13.89 17.75
N PRO A 367 3.43 -13.10 18.53
CA PRO A 367 2.33 -12.30 17.98
C PRO A 367 2.85 -11.34 16.91
N PHE A 368 2.05 -11.12 15.86
CA PHE A 368 2.47 -10.36 14.68
C PHE A 368 2.60 -8.84 14.92
N MET A 369 2.01 -8.33 16.01
CA MET A 369 2.12 -6.95 16.50
C MET A 369 1.65 -6.89 17.97
N ASP A 370 1.56 -5.69 18.54
CA ASP A 370 0.98 -5.43 19.86
C ASP A 370 -0.55 -5.29 19.81
N ASP A 371 -1.25 -5.60 20.91
CA ASP A 371 -2.71 -5.54 21.05
C ASP A 371 -3.27 -4.14 20.75
N ILE A 372 -2.57 -3.08 21.19
CA ILE A 372 -3.00 -1.69 20.98
C ILE A 372 -2.97 -1.35 19.48
N GLU A 373 -1.97 -1.85 18.75
CA GLU A 373 -1.82 -1.60 17.33
C GLU A 373 -2.78 -2.46 16.49
N PHE A 374 -2.96 -3.73 16.86
CA PHE A 374 -3.99 -4.59 16.25
C PHE A 374 -5.40 -3.98 16.42
N GLY A 375 -5.72 -3.49 17.62
CA GLY A 375 -6.97 -2.79 17.92
C GLY A 375 -7.20 -1.54 17.09
N ARG A 376 -6.16 -0.69 16.90
CA ARG A 376 -6.25 0.50 16.01
C ARG A 376 -6.59 0.11 14.58
N ARG A 377 -5.87 -0.88 14.03
CA ARG A 377 -6.10 -1.32 12.65
C ARG A 377 -7.47 -1.97 12.46
N LEU A 378 -7.97 -2.68 13.47
CA LEU A 378 -9.33 -3.22 13.50
C LEU A 378 -10.41 -2.12 13.45
N VAL A 379 -10.18 -0.96 14.07
CA VAL A 379 -11.07 0.21 13.98
C VAL A 379 -11.03 0.82 12.57
N ILE A 380 -9.84 1.06 12.03
CA ILE A 380 -9.66 1.63 10.67
C ILE A 380 -10.30 0.72 9.60
N ASP A 381 -10.24 -0.60 9.78
CA ASP A 381 -10.84 -1.53 8.83
C ASP A 381 -12.39 -1.56 8.91
N LYS A 382 -12.97 -1.37 10.10
CA LYS A 382 -14.42 -1.13 10.26
C LYS A 382 -14.88 0.21 9.68
N GLU A 383 -14.01 1.23 9.68
CA GLU A 383 -14.24 2.48 8.97
C GLU A 383 -14.23 2.29 7.44
N LEU A 384 -13.30 1.48 6.90
CA LEU A 384 -13.29 1.05 5.50
C LEU A 384 -14.57 0.28 5.12
N GLU A 385 -15.05 -0.63 5.97
CA GLU A 385 -16.32 -1.34 5.78
C GLU A 385 -17.52 -0.39 5.71
N SER A 386 -17.44 0.75 6.41
CA SER A 386 -18.45 1.81 6.41
C SER A 386 -18.38 2.73 5.18
N ASN A 387 -17.42 2.52 4.25
CA ASN A 387 -17.20 3.34 3.05
C ASN A 387 -17.25 2.50 1.75
N PRO A 388 -18.44 2.02 1.30
CA PRO A 388 -18.56 1.10 0.16
C PRO A 388 -18.00 1.59 -1.19
N HIS A 389 -17.84 2.91 -1.35
CA HIS A 389 -17.25 3.52 -2.55
C HIS A 389 -15.74 3.31 -2.67
N LEU A 390 -15.04 3.04 -1.56
CA LEU A 390 -13.59 2.80 -1.55
C LEU A 390 -13.21 1.32 -1.76
N LEU A 391 -14.18 0.40 -1.68
CA LEU A 391 -13.95 -1.04 -1.86
C LEU A 391 -13.32 -1.45 -3.21
N PRO A 392 -13.60 -0.80 -4.36
CA PRO A 392 -12.92 -1.10 -5.63
C PRO A 392 -11.41 -0.83 -5.61
N SER A 393 -10.89 -0.10 -4.62
CA SER A 393 -9.44 0.08 -4.44
C SER A 393 -8.75 -1.17 -3.88
N LEU A 394 -9.47 -2.07 -3.21
CA LEU A 394 -8.90 -3.29 -2.64
C LEU A 394 -8.52 -4.26 -3.75
N ASN A 395 -7.29 -4.79 -3.73
CA ASN A 395 -6.84 -5.77 -4.73
C ASN A 395 -5.88 -6.84 -4.17
N ALA A 396 -5.73 -7.92 -4.93
CA ALA A 396 -4.76 -8.99 -4.72
C ALA A 396 -4.05 -9.25 -6.06
N ILE A 397 -2.77 -8.90 -6.11
CA ILE A 397 -1.92 -8.93 -7.31
C ILE A 397 -0.98 -10.14 -7.27
N PHE A 398 -0.38 -10.46 -8.42
CA PHE A 398 0.58 -11.56 -8.55
C PHE A 398 1.99 -11.02 -8.81
N ASP A 399 3.00 -11.85 -8.56
CA ASP A 399 4.36 -11.60 -9.05
C ASP A 399 4.53 -12.00 -10.53
N GLU A 400 5.64 -11.56 -11.14
CA GLU A 400 6.08 -11.98 -12.47
C GLU A 400 6.04 -13.51 -12.63
N SER A 401 6.51 -14.29 -11.65
CA SER A 401 6.50 -15.76 -11.77
C SER A 401 5.11 -16.37 -11.75
N SER A 402 4.09 -15.65 -11.27
CA SER A 402 2.70 -16.11 -11.06
C SER A 402 2.55 -17.19 -9.98
N ASN A 403 3.55 -17.35 -9.09
CA ASN A 403 3.53 -18.31 -7.99
C ASN A 403 3.35 -17.64 -6.62
N LEU A 404 3.51 -16.32 -6.55
CA LEU A 404 3.35 -15.52 -5.33
C LEU A 404 2.13 -14.62 -5.48
N LEU A 405 1.30 -14.59 -4.46
CA LEU A 405 0.13 -13.73 -4.34
C LEU A 405 0.43 -12.63 -3.30
N ILE A 406 0.16 -11.38 -3.64
CA ILE A 406 0.42 -10.21 -2.79
C ILE A 406 -0.90 -9.48 -2.54
N TYR A 407 -1.29 -9.35 -1.28
CA TYR A 407 -2.56 -8.71 -0.90
C TYR A 407 -2.49 -7.99 0.46
N ALA A 408 -3.35 -6.98 0.65
CA ALA A 408 -3.36 -6.18 1.86
C ALA A 408 -4.33 -6.74 2.93
N SER A 409 -3.77 -7.19 4.05
CA SER A 409 -4.45 -7.66 5.26
C SER A 409 -4.47 -6.56 6.34
N VAL A 410 -5.25 -6.76 7.42
CA VAL A 410 -5.15 -5.96 8.67
C VAL A 410 -3.73 -6.04 9.25
N VAL A 411 -3.05 -7.18 9.13
CA VAL A 411 -1.69 -7.39 9.66
C VAL A 411 -0.62 -6.62 8.86
N GLY A 412 -0.92 -6.24 7.62
CA GLY A 412 0.04 -5.65 6.67
C GLY A 412 -0.14 -6.24 5.28
N ILE A 413 0.84 -6.07 4.40
CA ILE A 413 0.82 -6.68 3.07
C ILE A 413 1.42 -8.09 3.17
N LYS A 414 0.63 -9.13 2.89
CA LYS A 414 1.07 -10.53 2.90
C LYS A 414 1.56 -10.96 1.52
N ILE A 415 2.71 -11.62 1.46
CA ILE A 415 3.26 -12.26 0.27
C ILE A 415 3.19 -13.78 0.50
N VAL A 416 2.24 -14.44 -0.17
CA VAL A 416 1.92 -15.86 0.02
C VAL A 416 2.33 -16.68 -1.18
N HIS A 417 3.12 -17.73 -0.97
CA HIS A 417 3.47 -18.66 -2.04
C HIS A 417 2.33 -19.64 -2.29
N ILE A 418 1.70 -19.50 -3.45
CA ILE A 418 0.48 -20.20 -3.84
C ILE A 418 0.68 -21.71 -3.73
N ALA A 419 1.73 -22.28 -4.32
CA ALA A 419 1.87 -23.73 -4.39
C ALA A 419 2.08 -24.40 -3.02
N SER A 420 2.76 -23.76 -2.05
CA SER A 420 3.04 -24.35 -0.73
C SER A 420 2.16 -23.83 0.41
N ASN A 421 1.20 -22.94 0.13
CA ASN A 421 0.30 -22.32 1.11
C ASN A 421 0.97 -21.53 2.26
N LYS A 422 2.28 -21.26 2.20
CA LYS A 422 2.99 -20.55 3.28
C LYS A 422 3.05 -19.05 2.95
N CYS A 423 2.70 -18.21 3.92
CA CYS A 423 3.09 -16.81 3.90
C CYS A 423 4.62 -16.76 4.01
N VAL A 424 5.29 -16.06 3.10
CA VAL A 424 6.76 -16.03 3.01
C VAL A 424 7.33 -14.73 3.59
N ARG A 425 6.57 -13.64 3.48
CA ARG A 425 6.93 -12.33 4.01
C ARG A 425 5.67 -11.53 4.28
N THR A 426 5.66 -10.76 5.37
CA THR A 426 4.67 -9.72 5.62
C THR A 426 5.39 -8.37 5.63
N LEU A 427 4.81 -7.35 5.02
CA LEU A 427 5.37 -6.00 4.93
C LEU A 427 4.41 -4.99 5.61
N GLY A 428 4.96 -3.91 6.16
CA GLY A 428 4.19 -2.86 6.84
C GLY A 428 3.59 -3.31 8.17
N THR A 429 4.20 -4.27 8.86
CA THR A 429 3.80 -4.76 10.19
C THR A 429 4.00 -3.70 11.29
N THR A 430 5.09 -2.93 11.22
CA THR A 430 5.48 -1.96 12.27
C THR A 430 4.93 -0.54 12.06
N ASP A 431 4.29 -0.26 10.93
CA ASP A 431 3.75 1.06 10.59
C ASP A 431 2.24 1.11 10.86
N SER A 432 1.70 2.14 11.52
CA SER A 432 0.27 2.22 11.87
C SER A 432 -0.62 2.60 10.67
N LEU A 433 -0.67 1.71 9.67
CA LEU A 433 -1.29 1.91 8.36
C LEU A 433 -2.12 0.69 7.93
N ARG A 434 -3.33 0.94 7.42
CA ARG A 434 -4.13 -0.07 6.70
C ARG A 434 -3.99 0.15 5.20
N PHE A 435 -3.10 -0.61 4.57
CA PHE A 435 -2.94 -0.62 3.12
C PHE A 435 -4.22 -1.14 2.45
N THR A 436 -4.56 -0.61 1.27
CA THR A 436 -5.78 -0.96 0.52
C THR A 436 -5.48 -1.37 -0.91
N ASN A 437 -4.86 -0.46 -1.67
CA ASN A 437 -4.56 -0.64 -3.09
C ASN A 437 -3.05 -0.85 -3.29
N LEU A 438 -2.69 -1.92 -4.03
CA LEU A 438 -1.32 -2.33 -4.27
C LEU A 438 -0.99 -2.34 -5.76
N ALA A 439 0.23 -1.93 -6.12
CA ALA A 439 0.80 -2.12 -7.44
C ALA A 439 2.27 -2.53 -7.33
N LEU A 440 2.62 -3.64 -7.96
CA LEU A 440 4.01 -4.11 -8.04
C LEU A 440 4.65 -3.57 -9.32
N PHE A 441 5.92 -3.20 -9.25
CA PHE A 441 6.81 -3.09 -10.39
C PHE A 441 7.88 -4.19 -10.31
N GLN A 442 8.13 -4.85 -11.44
CA GLN A 442 9.27 -5.72 -11.69
C GLN A 442 9.81 -5.39 -13.09
N GLY A 443 11.14 -5.18 -13.19
CA GLY A 443 11.81 -4.69 -14.39
C GLY A 443 13.18 -4.07 -14.06
N THR A 444 13.85 -3.50 -15.07
CA THR A 444 15.11 -2.74 -14.90
C THR A 444 14.82 -1.26 -14.61
N SER A 445 15.68 -0.60 -13.83
CA SER A 445 15.47 0.79 -13.36
C SER A 445 15.37 1.82 -14.49
N THR A 446 15.96 1.54 -15.66
CA THR A 446 16.00 2.45 -16.80
C THR A 446 14.71 2.57 -17.60
N GLY A 447 13.77 1.61 -17.50
CA GLY A 447 12.60 1.46 -18.40
C GLY A 447 12.95 1.13 -19.87
N VAL A 448 14.17 1.46 -20.30
CA VAL A 448 14.75 1.16 -21.61
C VAL A 448 15.93 0.21 -21.40
N ALA A 449 15.82 -1.00 -21.94
CA ALA A 449 16.94 -1.91 -22.14
C ALA A 449 16.88 -2.42 -23.58
N GLU A 450 17.53 -1.70 -24.48
CA GLU A 450 17.83 -2.24 -25.80
C GLU A 450 18.65 -3.52 -25.63
N GLN A 451 18.31 -4.55 -26.42
CA GLN A 451 19.14 -5.73 -26.67
C GLN A 451 19.72 -6.44 -25.42
N ASN A 452 18.92 -7.29 -24.77
CA ASN A 452 19.35 -8.68 -24.50
C ASN A 452 18.21 -9.59 -24.01
N LYS A 453 17.88 -10.62 -24.81
CA LYS A 453 17.06 -11.76 -24.34
C LYS A 453 17.95 -12.75 -23.58
N LEU A 454 18.24 -12.45 -22.31
CA LEU A 454 18.81 -13.42 -21.38
C LEU A 454 17.85 -14.60 -21.21
N THR A 455 18.33 -15.83 -21.47
CA THR A 455 17.53 -17.04 -21.23
C THR A 455 17.51 -17.36 -19.73
N VAL A 456 16.51 -18.14 -19.30
CA VAL A 456 16.42 -18.63 -17.91
C VAL A 456 17.67 -19.43 -17.50
N GLU A 457 18.34 -20.06 -18.47
CA GLU A 457 19.58 -20.81 -18.29
C GLU A 457 20.80 -19.89 -18.05
N MET A 458 20.89 -18.74 -18.74
CA MET A 458 21.93 -17.74 -18.47
C MET A 458 21.75 -17.10 -17.08
N ALA A 459 20.51 -16.88 -16.65
CA ALA A 459 20.17 -16.35 -15.33
C ALA A 459 20.38 -17.35 -14.17
N ALA A 460 20.76 -18.59 -14.47
CA ALA A 460 21.13 -19.63 -13.51
C ALA A 460 22.65 -19.93 -13.53
N SER A 461 23.47 -19.02 -14.04
CA SER A 461 24.93 -19.12 -14.05
C SER A 461 25.58 -18.17 -13.04
N ASP A 462 26.62 -18.62 -12.33
CA ASP A 462 27.34 -17.90 -11.26
C ASP A 462 28.24 -16.75 -11.79
N ASN A 463 27.79 -16.03 -12.81
CA ASN A 463 28.53 -14.95 -13.46
C ASN A 463 28.15 -13.59 -12.86
N LYS A 464 29.05 -13.02 -12.04
CA LYS A 464 28.86 -11.74 -11.34
C LYS A 464 28.47 -10.55 -12.21
N LEU A 465 28.87 -10.54 -13.49
CA LEU A 465 28.45 -9.49 -14.43
C LEU A 465 26.98 -9.67 -14.85
N ILE A 466 26.52 -10.92 -14.97
CA ILE A 466 25.11 -11.24 -15.23
C ILE A 466 24.28 -10.95 -13.97
N GLU A 467 24.77 -11.29 -12.76
CA GLU A 467 24.11 -10.91 -11.49
C GLU A 467 23.89 -9.39 -11.38
N GLN A 468 24.91 -8.59 -11.68
CA GLN A 468 24.81 -7.13 -11.69
C GLN A 468 23.82 -6.60 -12.76
N SER A 469 23.73 -7.25 -13.92
CA SER A 469 22.70 -6.94 -14.93
C SER A 469 21.29 -7.41 -14.54
N LEU A 470 21.19 -8.42 -13.69
CA LEU A 470 19.94 -9.02 -13.18
C LEU A 470 19.42 -8.35 -11.91
N GLN A 471 20.01 -7.24 -11.48
CA GLN A 471 19.56 -6.48 -10.31
C GLN A 471 18.24 -5.76 -10.60
N SER A 472 17.16 -6.55 -10.69
CA SER A 472 15.81 -6.11 -11.04
C SER A 472 15.28 -5.19 -9.94
N ASP A 473 15.09 -3.94 -10.29
CA ASP A 473 14.64 -2.87 -9.41
C ASP A 473 13.14 -3.03 -9.13
N SER A 474 12.80 -4.01 -8.28
CA SER A 474 11.43 -4.27 -7.86
C SER A 474 11.00 -3.36 -6.72
N ILE A 475 9.86 -2.71 -6.91
CA ILE A 475 9.23 -1.83 -5.93
C ILE A 475 7.76 -2.22 -5.82
N LEU A 476 7.29 -2.45 -4.61
CA LEU A 476 5.87 -2.58 -4.31
C LEU A 476 5.36 -1.23 -3.82
N PHE A 477 4.42 -0.65 -4.55
CA PHE A 477 3.72 0.56 -4.19
C PHE A 477 2.41 0.23 -3.50
N ALA A 478 2.03 1.04 -2.50
CA ALA A 478 0.78 0.87 -1.77
C ALA A 478 0.13 2.22 -1.42
N ALA A 479 -1.19 2.33 -1.59
CA ALA A 479 -2.02 3.33 -0.89
C ALA A 479 -2.46 2.77 0.47
N SER A 480 -2.78 3.66 1.41
CA SER A 480 -3.44 3.29 2.67
C SER A 480 -4.65 4.16 2.97
N PHE A 481 -5.63 3.55 3.64
CA PHE A 481 -6.92 4.17 3.94
C PHE A 481 -6.76 5.51 4.70
N GLY A 482 -7.42 6.55 4.20
CA GLY A 482 -7.47 7.87 4.84
C GLY A 482 -6.15 8.65 4.90
N LYS A 483 -5.10 8.26 4.15
CA LYS A 483 -3.81 8.97 4.13
C LYS A 483 -3.55 9.71 2.82
N PRO A 484 -3.05 10.97 2.84
CA PRO A 484 -2.65 11.71 1.65
C PRO A 484 -1.24 11.31 1.15
N ARG A 485 -0.86 10.04 1.31
CA ARG A 485 0.46 9.50 0.96
C ARG A 485 0.31 8.14 0.27
N PHE A 486 1.24 7.83 -0.63
CA PHE A 486 1.52 6.46 -1.04
C PHE A 486 2.92 6.05 -0.59
N TYR A 487 3.11 4.75 -0.47
CA TYR A 487 4.23 4.12 0.21
C TYR A 487 4.97 3.18 -0.73
N MET A 488 6.29 3.14 -0.62
CA MET A 488 7.17 2.30 -1.42
C MET A 488 7.89 1.29 -0.52
N PHE A 489 7.80 0.02 -0.87
CA PHE A 489 8.64 -1.05 -0.32
C PHE A 489 9.64 -1.44 -1.41
N THR A 490 10.93 -1.29 -1.11
CA THR A 490 12.03 -1.60 -2.03
C THR A 490 12.85 -2.78 -1.50
N GLN A 491 13.83 -3.21 -2.28
CA GLN A 491 14.90 -4.06 -1.77
C GLN A 491 15.98 -3.23 -1.06
N LYS A 492 16.65 -3.84 -0.08
CA LYS A 492 17.76 -3.27 0.69
C LYS A 492 18.76 -4.35 1.10
N SER A 493 20.05 -4.03 1.18
CA SER A 493 21.02 -4.91 1.85
C SER A 493 20.86 -4.84 3.37
N GLN A 494 21.44 -5.78 4.11
CA GLN A 494 21.37 -5.74 5.58
C GLN A 494 21.97 -4.44 6.15
N ALA A 495 23.07 -3.93 5.55
CA ALA A 495 23.66 -2.67 5.96
C ALA A 495 22.72 -1.46 5.74
N ASP A 496 21.94 -1.44 4.65
CA ASP A 496 20.96 -0.38 4.36
C ASP A 496 19.69 -0.46 5.23
N ILE A 497 19.49 -1.62 5.88
CA ILE A 497 18.43 -1.88 6.88
C ILE A 497 18.92 -1.39 8.24
N ASP A 498 20.13 -1.79 8.65
CA ASP A 498 20.71 -1.44 9.94
C ASP A 498 21.03 0.07 10.04
N ALA A 499 21.39 0.70 8.93
CA ALA A 499 21.64 2.15 8.82
C ALA A 499 20.38 2.98 8.48
N PHE A 500 19.16 2.40 8.48
CA PHE A 500 17.97 3.12 8.04
C PHE A 500 17.47 4.14 9.06
N ASN A 501 17.67 5.43 8.76
CA ASN A 501 17.00 6.50 9.48
C ASN A 501 15.51 6.56 9.12
N LYS A 502 14.65 6.53 10.14
CA LYS A 502 13.18 6.67 9.98
C LYS A 502 12.73 8.11 9.70
N ALA A 503 13.56 9.13 9.96
CA ALA A 503 13.18 10.52 9.69
C ALA A 503 13.14 10.82 8.18
N ASP A 504 14.10 10.29 7.42
CA ASP A 504 14.34 10.70 6.02
C ASP A 504 13.45 9.97 4.99
N ARG A 505 12.60 9.03 5.43
CA ARG A 505 11.76 8.21 4.54
C ARG A 505 10.51 8.94 4.03
N ASP A 506 10.00 9.90 4.79
CA ASP A 506 8.71 10.53 4.53
C ASP A 506 8.90 11.83 3.75
N VAL A 507 8.91 11.75 2.41
CA VAL A 507 9.16 12.90 1.53
C VAL A 507 8.02 13.91 1.65
N TYR A 508 8.35 15.20 1.80
CA TYR A 508 7.40 16.33 1.87
C TYR A 508 7.44 17.14 0.57
N ASN A 509 7.12 16.50 -0.56
CA ASN A 509 7.07 17.15 -1.87
C ASN A 509 5.94 18.20 -1.99
N GLU A 510 4.87 18.08 -1.19
CA GLU A 510 3.68 18.93 -1.21
C GLU A 510 3.09 19.07 0.21
N GLN A 511 2.17 20.03 0.38
CA GLN A 511 1.36 20.20 1.60
C GLN A 511 -0.06 19.62 1.41
N PRO A 512 -0.65 18.98 2.42
CA PRO A 512 -1.99 18.38 2.31
C PRO A 512 -3.10 19.43 2.44
N ALA A 513 -4.16 19.29 1.65
CA ALA A 513 -5.31 20.21 1.61
C ALA A 513 -6.09 20.26 2.94
N ASN A 514 -6.00 19.24 3.79
CA ASN A 514 -6.58 19.28 5.13
C ASN A 514 -5.90 20.32 6.05
N ALA A 515 -4.65 20.71 5.79
CA ALA A 515 -4.03 21.88 6.43
C ALA A 515 -4.63 23.22 5.95
N LYS A 516 -5.47 23.21 4.91
CA LYS A 516 -6.25 24.36 4.42
C LYS A 516 -7.76 24.23 4.66
N LYS A 517 -8.27 23.05 5.08
CA LYS A 517 -9.66 22.92 5.59
C LYS A 517 -9.82 23.42 7.03
N SER A 518 -8.77 23.40 7.86
CA SER A 518 -8.76 24.10 9.16
C SER A 518 -8.80 25.64 9.05
N LEU A 519 -8.70 26.19 7.82
CA LEU A 519 -8.87 27.62 7.50
C LEU A 519 -10.22 27.91 6.81
N ARG A 520 -11.17 26.95 6.83
CA ARG A 520 -12.49 27.06 6.18
C ARG A 520 -13.60 26.38 6.99
N ALA A 521 -13.95 27.00 8.11
CA ALA A 521 -15.27 26.87 8.73
C ALA A 521 -16.23 27.97 8.20
N ASP A 522 -17.48 27.98 8.64
CA ASP A 522 -18.64 28.54 7.94
C ASP A 522 -18.61 30.04 7.53
N PRO A 523 -19.36 30.42 6.47
CA PRO A 523 -19.48 31.82 6.02
C PRO A 523 -20.30 32.74 6.95
N SER A 524 -20.79 32.23 8.09
CA SER A 524 -21.82 32.87 8.92
C SER A 524 -21.31 33.50 10.22
N GLU A 525 -20.02 33.84 10.32
CA GLU A 525 -19.50 34.65 11.44
C GLU A 525 -18.52 35.75 10.99
N LYS A 526 -19.02 36.65 10.13
CA LYS A 526 -18.38 37.96 9.93
C LYS A 526 -18.57 38.82 11.19
N ASP A 527 -17.67 38.65 12.17
CA ASP A 527 -17.03 39.74 12.95
C ASP A 527 -16.22 39.22 14.16
N LYS A 528 -15.00 38.73 13.92
CA LYS A 528 -13.82 38.84 14.82
C LYS A 528 -12.50 38.52 14.07
N LYS A 529 -11.37 38.89 14.71
CA LYS A 529 -10.05 39.13 14.10
C LYS A 529 -9.28 37.85 13.69
N PRO A 530 -8.30 37.95 12.74
CA PRO A 530 -7.51 36.82 12.25
C PRO A 530 -6.14 36.59 12.95
N ASP A 531 -5.47 35.50 12.52
CA ASP A 531 -4.01 35.25 12.53
C ASP A 531 -3.25 34.88 13.83
N ALA A 532 -3.76 33.91 14.59
CA ALA A 532 -3.01 33.23 15.66
C ALA A 532 -2.81 31.71 15.49
N LEU A 533 -3.79 30.98 14.92
CA LEU A 533 -3.88 29.51 15.05
C LEU A 533 -3.05 28.68 14.04
N ALA A 534 -2.01 29.27 13.44
CA ALA A 534 -1.18 28.60 12.42
C ALA A 534 0.06 27.90 12.98
N ALA A 535 0.71 28.49 13.98
CA ALA A 535 2.02 28.05 14.46
C ALA A 535 1.98 26.66 15.12
N ARG A 536 2.75 25.72 14.58
CA ARG A 536 2.93 24.36 15.15
C ARG A 536 4.12 24.25 16.08
N SER A 537 5.15 25.07 15.86
CA SER A 537 6.35 25.07 16.70
C SER A 537 6.98 26.45 16.82
N VAL A 538 7.68 26.67 17.91
CA VAL A 538 8.43 27.90 18.21
C VAL A 538 9.80 27.52 18.71
N THR A 539 10.86 28.06 18.10
CA THR A 539 12.22 27.96 18.62
C THR A 539 12.49 29.16 19.51
N LEU A 540 12.86 28.93 20.76
CA LEU A 540 13.48 29.93 21.63
C LEU A 540 15.00 29.85 21.43
N HIS A 541 15.59 30.91 20.90
CA HIS A 541 17.04 31.03 20.79
C HIS A 541 17.55 31.60 22.11
N THR A 542 18.22 30.79 22.94
CA THR A 542 18.70 31.22 24.26
C THR A 542 20.22 31.37 24.29
N THR A 543 20.75 32.08 25.29
CA THR A 543 22.21 32.23 25.49
C THR A 543 22.96 30.91 25.71
N LEU A 544 22.27 29.80 26.00
CA LEU A 544 22.83 28.45 26.14
C LEU A 544 22.47 27.50 24.98
N GLY A 545 21.75 27.97 23.96
CA GLY A 545 21.35 27.20 22.78
C GLY A 545 19.85 27.27 22.47
N ASP A 546 19.44 26.51 21.45
CA ASP A 546 18.07 26.53 20.93
C ASP A 546 17.15 25.51 21.63
N ILE A 547 15.98 25.98 22.06
CA ILE A 547 14.90 25.14 22.61
C ILE A 547 13.73 25.16 21.62
N VAL A 548 13.51 24.05 20.92
CA VAL A 548 12.41 23.90 19.95
C VAL A 548 11.18 23.38 20.67
N LEU A 549 10.11 24.16 20.68
CA LEU A 549 8.82 23.85 21.32
C LEU A 549 7.80 23.40 20.27
N SER A 550 7.11 22.30 20.53
CA SER A 550 5.90 21.85 19.81
C SER A 550 4.67 22.32 20.59
N LEU A 551 3.70 22.96 19.93
CA LEU A 551 2.54 23.57 20.58
C LEU A 551 1.25 22.80 20.32
N TYR A 552 0.26 22.94 21.22
CA TYR A 552 -0.99 22.18 21.22
C TYR A 552 -2.26 23.05 21.08
N PRO A 553 -2.43 23.79 19.95
CA PRO A 553 -3.57 24.69 19.74
C PRO A 553 -4.95 24.00 19.74
N GLN A 554 -5.02 22.67 19.58
CA GLN A 554 -6.26 21.89 19.68
C GLN A 554 -6.69 21.59 21.14
N HIS A 555 -5.87 21.94 22.13
CA HIS A 555 -6.11 21.64 23.54
C HIS A 555 -6.00 22.86 24.45
N ALA A 556 -5.16 23.82 24.10
CA ALA A 556 -5.05 25.12 24.78
C ALA A 556 -4.94 26.26 23.74
N PRO A 557 -6.02 26.54 22.98
CA PRO A 557 -5.99 27.52 21.90
C PRO A 557 -5.65 28.94 22.36
N LEU A 558 -6.17 29.42 23.49
CA LEU A 558 -5.86 30.77 24.00
C LEU A 558 -4.42 30.86 24.51
N ALA A 559 -3.92 29.83 25.20
CA ALA A 559 -2.53 29.82 25.66
C ALA A 559 -1.55 29.80 24.48
N VAL A 560 -1.84 29.03 23.42
CA VAL A 560 -1.03 29.01 22.19
C VAL A 560 -1.15 30.34 21.43
N GLU A 561 -2.35 30.90 21.23
CA GLU A 561 -2.54 32.21 20.60
C GLU A 561 -1.76 33.31 21.31
N ASN A 562 -1.85 33.36 22.64
CA ASN A 562 -1.13 34.30 23.48
C ASN A 562 0.39 34.15 23.30
N PHE A 563 0.92 32.94 23.53
CA PHE A 563 2.36 32.67 23.45
C PHE A 563 2.92 32.97 22.05
N VAL A 564 2.28 32.47 21.00
CA VAL A 564 2.68 32.67 19.60
C VAL A 564 2.65 34.15 19.22
N THR A 565 1.64 34.90 19.64
CA THR A 565 1.54 36.32 19.30
C THR A 565 2.57 37.16 20.08
N LEU A 566 2.89 36.80 21.32
CA LEU A 566 3.97 37.42 22.08
C LEU A 566 5.34 37.12 21.43
N CYS A 567 5.59 35.89 20.97
CA CYS A 567 6.77 35.55 20.16
C CYS A 567 6.84 36.40 18.87
N LYS A 568 5.76 36.45 18.07
CA LYS A 568 5.70 37.25 16.82
C LYS A 568 5.93 38.75 17.05
N ARG A 569 5.55 39.28 18.23
CA ARG A 569 5.80 40.68 18.63
C ARG A 569 7.22 40.92 19.15
N GLY A 570 8.04 39.87 19.30
CA GLY A 570 9.36 39.95 19.94
C GLY A 570 9.32 40.21 21.45
N PHE A 571 8.17 40.01 22.10
CA PHE A 571 7.97 40.32 23.53
C PHE A 571 8.89 39.51 24.46
N TYR A 572 9.25 38.29 24.06
CA TYR A 572 10.17 37.44 24.82
C TYR A 572 11.65 37.71 24.53
N ASN A 573 11.98 38.53 23.52
CA ASN A 573 13.37 38.85 23.18
C ASN A 573 13.96 39.73 24.30
N GLY A 574 15.07 39.31 24.90
CA GLY A 574 15.65 39.95 26.09
C GLY A 574 15.03 39.52 27.42
N THR A 575 14.04 38.61 27.43
CA THR A 575 13.47 38.08 28.69
C THR A 575 14.29 36.93 29.23
N ILE A 576 14.42 36.86 30.57
CA ILE A 576 15.26 35.86 31.26
C ILE A 576 14.44 34.71 31.87
N PHE A 577 15.10 33.56 32.03
CA PHE A 577 14.66 32.52 32.96
C PHE A 577 14.97 32.96 34.40
N HIS A 578 14.13 33.85 34.94
CA HIS A 578 14.30 34.45 36.26
C HIS A 578 14.22 33.45 37.42
N ARG A 579 13.71 32.23 37.20
CA ARG A 579 13.56 31.20 38.22
C ARG A 579 13.87 29.80 37.69
N VAL A 580 14.73 29.07 38.39
CA VAL A 580 15.19 27.73 38.03
C VAL A 580 15.19 26.84 39.28
N ILE A 581 14.44 25.74 39.24
CA ILE A 581 14.38 24.77 40.34
C ILE A 581 14.77 23.39 39.82
N LYS A 582 15.96 22.94 40.24
CA LYS A 582 16.55 21.66 39.86
C LYS A 582 15.64 20.48 40.25
N LYS A 583 15.43 19.57 39.30
CA LYS A 583 14.47 18.46 39.31
C LYS A 583 13.00 18.87 39.39
N PHE A 584 12.65 20.11 39.05
CA PHE A 584 11.27 20.58 39.00
C PHE A 584 10.94 21.30 37.69
N MET A 585 11.34 22.56 37.51
CA MET A 585 11.09 23.35 36.30
C MET A 585 12.05 24.53 36.12
N ILE A 586 12.05 25.10 34.91
CA ILE A 586 12.61 26.42 34.60
C ILE A 586 11.44 27.35 34.19
N GLN A 587 11.42 28.59 34.69
CA GLN A 587 10.34 29.57 34.48
C GLN A 587 10.90 30.87 33.89
N GLY A 588 10.17 31.43 32.92
CA GLY A 588 10.53 32.65 32.19
C GLY A 588 9.30 33.33 31.60
N GLY A 589 9.52 34.26 30.65
CA GLY A 589 8.44 35.01 30.00
C GLY A 589 7.89 36.18 30.82
N ASP A 590 8.66 36.69 31.78
CA ASP A 590 8.42 37.94 32.51
C ASP A 590 9.37 39.03 31.97
N PRO A 591 8.86 40.19 31.50
CA PRO A 591 9.69 41.33 31.06
C PRO A 591 10.51 41.99 32.17
N GLU A 592 10.02 42.01 33.41
CA GLU A 592 10.71 42.64 34.54
C GLU A 592 11.70 41.68 35.20
N GLY A 593 11.54 40.38 34.96
CA GLY A 593 12.45 39.33 35.38
C GLY A 593 12.50 39.15 36.90
N ASP A 594 11.40 39.43 37.62
CA ASP A 594 11.26 39.26 39.07
C ASP A 594 10.15 38.28 39.47
N GLY A 595 9.33 37.84 38.51
CA GLY A 595 8.21 36.91 38.70
C GLY A 595 6.85 37.59 38.92
N THR A 596 6.79 38.92 39.03
CA THR A 596 5.55 39.67 39.28
C THR A 596 4.94 40.25 38.01
N GLY A 597 5.75 40.62 37.02
CA GLY A 597 5.33 41.22 35.76
C GLY A 597 4.67 40.26 34.76
N GLY A 598 4.35 40.80 33.58
CA GLY A 598 3.88 40.04 32.42
C GLY A 598 2.34 40.02 32.23
N GLU A 599 1.89 40.51 31.08
CA GLU A 599 0.48 40.52 30.65
C GLU A 599 0.24 39.62 29.43
N SER A 600 -0.99 39.16 29.25
CA SER A 600 -1.37 38.49 27.99
C SER A 600 -1.46 39.45 26.81
N VAL A 601 -1.51 38.89 25.59
CA VAL A 601 -1.72 39.59 24.31
C VAL A 601 -2.93 40.54 24.29
N TRP A 602 -3.90 40.35 25.21
CA TRP A 602 -5.13 41.11 25.37
C TRP A 602 -5.08 42.23 26.42
N GLY A 603 -3.95 42.45 27.12
CA GLY A 603 -3.80 43.50 28.14
C GLY A 603 -4.43 43.16 29.50
N GLY A 604 -4.19 41.94 29.98
CA GLY A 604 -4.78 41.40 31.21
C GLY A 604 -4.44 39.93 31.41
N THR A 605 -5.22 39.22 32.23
CA THR A 605 -5.11 37.76 32.40
C THR A 605 -6.19 37.00 31.62
N PHE A 606 -5.97 35.71 31.34
CA PHE A 606 -6.94 34.83 30.70
C PHE A 606 -7.13 33.49 31.42
N LYS A 607 -8.28 32.87 31.14
CA LYS A 607 -8.75 31.61 31.74
C LYS A 607 -7.78 30.44 31.55
N ASP A 608 -7.93 29.40 32.36
CA ASP A 608 -7.24 28.12 32.19
C ASP A 608 -7.90 27.21 31.12
N GLU A 609 -7.08 26.37 30.50
CA GLU A 609 -7.46 25.42 29.45
C GLU A 609 -6.93 24.02 29.78
N PHE A 610 -7.73 23.22 30.48
CA PHE A 610 -7.36 21.86 30.89
C PHE A 610 -7.86 20.82 29.90
N SER A 611 -6.96 19.96 29.42
CA SER A 611 -7.27 18.80 28.56
C SER A 611 -6.95 17.49 29.28
N PRO A 612 -7.84 16.48 29.29
CA PRO A 612 -7.59 15.21 29.97
C PRO A 612 -6.41 14.43 29.34
N TYR A 613 -6.06 14.73 28.09
CA TYR A 613 -4.94 14.15 27.35
C TYR A 613 -3.60 14.83 27.66
N LEU A 614 -3.61 16.06 28.18
CA LEU A 614 -2.40 16.82 28.51
C LEU A 614 -2.14 16.80 30.02
N ARG A 615 -0.99 16.22 30.37
CA ARG A 615 -0.60 15.93 31.75
C ARG A 615 0.90 16.17 31.94
N HIS A 616 1.28 16.52 33.15
CA HIS A 616 2.68 16.62 33.60
C HIS A 616 3.24 15.22 33.96
N ASP A 617 2.97 14.21 33.12
CA ASP A 617 3.33 12.80 33.34
C ASP A 617 4.82 12.51 33.10
N ARG A 618 5.52 13.44 32.45
CA ARG A 618 6.88 13.32 31.91
C ARG A 618 7.60 14.69 31.97
N PRO A 619 8.94 14.73 31.93
CA PRO A 619 9.71 15.97 31.82
C PRO A 619 9.54 16.65 30.45
N PHE A 620 9.94 17.92 30.37
CA PHE A 620 9.95 18.80 29.20
C PHE A 620 8.56 19.23 28.70
N THR A 621 7.55 19.20 29.57
CA THR A 621 6.21 19.74 29.30
C THR A 621 6.20 21.26 29.49
N LEU A 622 5.56 21.99 28.58
CA LEU A 622 5.44 23.46 28.58
C LEU A 622 4.05 23.87 29.05
N SER A 623 4.00 24.70 30.10
CA SER A 623 2.76 25.10 30.77
C SER A 623 2.78 26.58 31.18
N MET A 624 1.60 27.20 31.27
CA MET A 624 1.46 28.59 31.73
C MET A 624 1.74 28.72 33.23
N ALA A 625 2.47 29.76 33.62
CA ALA A 625 2.58 30.18 35.01
C ALA A 625 1.40 31.12 35.34
N ASN A 626 0.66 30.78 36.39
CA ASN A 626 -0.48 31.54 36.89
C ASN A 626 -0.32 31.79 38.40
N ARG A 627 -1.11 32.73 38.95
CA ARG A 627 -1.13 33.11 40.38
C ARG A 627 -2.34 32.51 41.12
N GLY A 628 -3.00 31.54 40.50
CA GLY A 628 -4.31 31.00 40.86
C GLY A 628 -5.14 30.69 39.61
N PRO A 629 -6.32 30.05 39.74
CA PRO A 629 -7.18 29.73 38.60
C PRO A 629 -7.50 30.95 37.75
N ASP A 630 -7.50 30.77 36.43
CA ASP A 630 -7.86 31.78 35.43
C ASP A 630 -7.00 33.06 35.42
N THR A 631 -5.76 33.00 35.94
CA THR A 631 -4.82 34.14 35.99
C THR A 631 -3.60 34.02 35.06
N ASN A 632 -3.75 33.41 33.89
CA ASN A 632 -2.65 33.25 32.94
C ASN A 632 -2.24 34.60 32.30
N GLY A 633 -0.92 34.86 32.23
CA GLY A 633 -0.33 36.10 31.67
C GLY A 633 0.62 35.82 30.49
N SER A 634 1.83 36.40 30.50
CA SER A 634 2.90 36.04 29.55
C SER A 634 3.84 34.94 30.06
N GLN A 635 3.89 34.71 31.38
CA GLN A 635 4.86 33.82 32.01
C GLN A 635 4.56 32.33 31.74
N PHE A 636 5.61 31.54 31.57
CA PHE A 636 5.53 30.11 31.30
C PHE A 636 6.63 29.34 32.04
N PHE A 637 6.46 28.02 32.18
CA PHE A 637 7.50 27.13 32.68
C PHE A 637 7.64 25.85 31.84
N ILE A 638 8.84 25.28 31.84
CA ILE A 638 9.18 23.98 31.24
C ILE A 638 9.60 23.03 32.35
N THR A 639 8.93 21.88 32.47
CA THR A 639 9.26 20.89 33.52
C THR A 639 10.58 20.18 33.24
N CYS A 640 11.36 19.89 34.29
CA CYS A 640 12.57 19.06 34.22
C CYS A 640 12.34 17.64 34.75
N ALA A 641 11.20 17.40 35.41
CA ALA A 641 10.75 16.10 35.92
C ALA A 641 9.24 15.90 35.66
N PRO A 642 8.67 14.70 35.89
CA PRO A 642 7.22 14.53 36.05
C PRO A 642 6.70 15.31 37.26
N THR A 643 5.64 16.11 37.10
CA THR A 643 5.09 16.97 38.16
C THR A 643 3.55 16.85 38.25
N PRO A 644 2.99 15.64 38.47
CA PRO A 644 1.56 15.37 38.33
C PRO A 644 0.65 16.19 39.28
N TRP A 645 1.19 16.77 40.35
CA TRP A 645 0.47 17.67 41.26
C TRP A 645 0.13 19.04 40.65
N LEU A 646 0.65 19.35 39.45
CA LEU A 646 0.33 20.53 38.63
C LEU A 646 -0.78 20.27 37.59
N ASN A 647 -1.23 19.03 37.45
CA ASN A 647 -2.37 18.68 36.58
C ASN A 647 -3.64 19.41 37.05
N ASP A 648 -4.44 19.88 36.10
CA ASP A 648 -5.70 20.60 36.32
C ASP A 648 -5.56 21.83 37.26
N LYS A 649 -4.37 22.46 37.22
CA LYS A 649 -4.02 23.73 37.89
C LYS A 649 -3.24 24.68 36.98
N HIS A 650 -2.40 24.13 36.10
CA HIS A 650 -1.63 24.89 35.11
C HIS A 650 -1.99 24.42 33.70
N THR A 651 -2.28 25.37 32.83
CA THR A 651 -2.61 25.14 31.43
C THR A 651 -1.39 24.60 30.67
N VAL A 652 -1.44 23.32 30.27
CA VAL A 652 -0.41 22.67 29.44
C VAL A 652 -0.68 23.02 27.98
N PHE A 653 0.27 23.70 27.32
CA PHE A 653 0.06 24.22 25.95
C PHE A 653 1.15 23.79 24.95
N GLY A 654 2.18 23.07 25.38
CA GLY A 654 3.19 22.50 24.49
C GLY A 654 4.17 21.52 25.14
N ARG A 655 5.27 21.24 24.45
CA ARG A 655 6.37 20.38 24.89
C ARG A 655 7.67 20.69 24.14
N VAL A 656 8.83 20.49 24.76
CA VAL A 656 10.13 20.54 24.06
C VAL A 656 10.26 19.36 23.09
N LEU A 657 10.45 19.68 21.81
CA LEU A 657 10.71 18.77 20.70
C LEU A 657 12.21 18.46 20.56
N SER A 658 13.06 19.48 20.67
CA SER A 658 14.54 19.41 20.62
C SER A 658 15.14 20.48 21.54
N GLY A 659 16.37 20.32 22.04
CA GLY A 659 16.94 21.23 23.05
C GLY A 659 16.71 20.76 24.49
N GLN A 660 16.39 19.48 24.73
CA GLN A 660 16.19 18.94 26.09
C GLN A 660 17.50 18.95 26.91
N GLU A 661 18.65 18.89 26.24
CA GLU A 661 19.98 19.19 26.77
C GLU A 661 20.09 20.64 27.24
N VAL A 662 19.74 21.63 26.43
CA VAL A 662 19.76 23.06 26.81
C VAL A 662 18.87 23.32 28.03
N VAL A 663 17.70 22.69 28.11
CA VAL A 663 16.82 22.78 29.29
C VAL A 663 17.48 22.21 30.56
N LYS A 664 18.24 21.10 30.44
CA LYS A 664 19.03 20.56 31.57
C LYS A 664 20.22 21.45 31.92
N ASP A 665 20.86 22.09 30.95
CA ASP A 665 22.00 22.95 31.24
C ASP A 665 21.54 24.21 31.98
N ILE A 666 20.38 24.77 31.61
CA ILE A 666 19.66 25.79 32.41
C ILE A 666 19.31 25.25 33.82
N GLU A 667 18.73 24.04 33.93
CA GLU A 667 18.41 23.37 35.20
C GLU A 667 19.62 23.21 36.14
N ASN A 668 20.82 23.10 35.58
CA ASN A 668 22.06 22.86 36.31
C ASN A 668 22.84 24.13 36.67
N LEU A 669 22.36 25.32 36.29
CA LEU A 669 22.94 26.60 36.70
C LEU A 669 22.95 26.79 38.22
N LYS A 670 23.91 27.58 38.70
CA LYS A 670 23.98 27.97 40.12
C LYS A 670 22.89 29.00 40.42
N THR A 671 22.03 28.70 41.38
CA THR A 671 20.98 29.62 41.85
C THR A 671 21.29 30.20 43.22
N GLU A 672 20.76 31.40 43.46
CA GLU A 672 20.67 32.02 44.76
C GLU A 672 19.70 31.23 45.65
N GLY A 673 20.23 30.53 46.67
CA GLY A 673 19.51 29.53 47.47
C GLY A 673 18.37 30.05 48.40
N LYS A 674 17.77 31.19 48.09
CA LYS A 674 16.53 31.72 48.72
C LYS A 674 15.52 32.29 47.71
N SER A 675 15.94 32.62 46.49
CA SER A 675 15.12 33.25 45.45
C SER A 675 14.86 32.33 44.24
N ASP A 676 15.50 31.15 44.19
CA ASP A 676 15.53 30.24 43.03
C ASP A 676 16.06 30.90 41.73
N ARG A 677 16.66 32.10 41.84
CA ARG A 677 17.15 32.90 40.71
C ARG A 677 18.55 32.43 40.30
N PRO A 678 18.86 32.18 39.00
CA PRO A 678 20.23 31.91 38.59
C PRO A 678 21.14 33.12 38.83
N VAL A 679 22.37 32.88 39.27
CA VAL A 679 23.39 33.93 39.46
C VAL A 679 23.76 34.61 38.14
N GLU A 680 23.78 33.82 37.06
CA GLU A 680 23.89 34.27 35.67
C GLU A 680 22.62 33.78 34.95
N PRO A 681 21.56 34.60 34.85
CA PRO A 681 20.27 34.17 34.29
C PRO A 681 20.36 34.07 32.76
N PRO A 682 19.96 32.94 32.14
CA PRO A 682 19.99 32.79 30.70
C PRO A 682 18.82 33.56 30.08
N GLU A 683 19.10 34.15 28.92
CA GLU A 683 18.23 35.09 28.21
C GLU A 683 17.69 34.43 26.93
N ILE A 684 16.44 34.72 26.59
CA ILE A 684 15.84 34.42 25.29
C ILE A 684 16.22 35.55 24.34
N VAL A 685 17.28 35.34 23.56
CA VAL A 685 17.84 36.32 22.62
C VAL A 685 16.83 36.66 21.51
N SER A 686 16.15 35.64 20.99
CA SER A 686 15.07 35.81 20.01
C SER A 686 14.12 34.61 19.99
N THR A 687 12.97 34.77 19.32
CA THR A 687 12.03 33.67 19.09
C THR A 687 11.67 33.54 17.62
N THR A 688 11.72 32.32 17.10
CA THR A 688 11.38 31.99 15.69
C THR A 688 10.11 31.16 15.68
N VAL A 689 9.05 31.68 15.08
CA VAL A 689 7.73 31.03 14.97
C VAL A 689 7.62 30.27 13.64
N ILE A 690 7.19 29.01 13.68
CA ILE A 690 7.10 28.10 12.53
C ILE A 690 5.65 27.60 12.37
N GLU A 691 5.09 27.77 11.17
CA GLU A 691 3.67 27.55 10.81
C GLU A 691 3.45 26.28 9.95
#